data_AF-A0A9D5ZS69-F1
#
_entry.id   AF-A0A9D5ZS69-F1
#
_cell.length_a   1.000
_cell.length_b   1.000
_cell.length_c   1.000
_cell.angle_alpha   90.00
_cell.angle_beta   90.00
_cell.angle_gamma   90.00
#
_symmetry.space_group_name_H-M   'P 1'
#
loop_
_entity.id
_entity.type
_entity.pdbx_description
1 polymer ?
#
loop_
_entity_poly.entity_id
_entity_poly.type
_entity_poly.pdbx_seq_one_letter_code
_entity_poly.pdbx_strand_id
1 'polypeptide(L)'
;MILFLDMLDHISIYIIPPILSLIIGLILAGISFFKGKRTTENILFSLICIWWSMLSPAFICHNLIKNEETILLIERFIHFFYVYIIFINLIYFHRLLGVKRNYLVITTFIICFLISLTTPTNYYFFGLYKYNWGYIAKGGIAFQIFGAISFLNIIYFIFLIIHHLKIEKNQIIKLKKKYILISIFITALLTVMNIPAINGIDFYPAGNFGFIPLSILAYGILKYRIMDIKSILHITIFWLFVSSLILLPNIAIFYVLLPHIASIKPFILFIVLLSWFFLNYLYFTKFQPIIDKLFNKMHYNLRIVEAKFIEQITILKNLNALLDQLVSVITNTLSFKEGRFYIKPKLDKDVYEWFITNNHLIELNMVESNPAYNEIRNNFLKLFDEYNSNYLIPFINNNEVLGLLGLPEKTNFKQLSKEEVSFINNIRSATSIALANSIMYDNITNLKNDLEKSELKYRTIFENATEGIFQALPDGKLITVNSAMAKICGYDSPDDFIQKVNLKNLLKEHKNGEATICSKDGHNISIAIKYHDVKDANGNLLYHEGMIEDVTEKKRAEELRIEKEAADASNKAKSEFLANMSHEIRTPMNGIIGMTTLLLDTSLNKEQKEFADTIQYSAESLLTIINDILDFSKIEAGKLEFETIDFDLRTCVEEVTELMSVKADEKAI
;
A
#
# COMPACT_ATOMS: atom_id res chain seq x y z
N MET A 1 -26.63 43.81 -46.31
CA MET A 1 -25.20 43.63 -46.63
C MET A 1 -24.57 44.95 -47.06
N ILE A 2 -25.13 45.65 -48.06
CA ILE A 2 -24.67 47.00 -48.48
C ILE A 2 -24.79 48.03 -47.35
N LEU A 3 -25.90 48.08 -46.61
CA LEU A 3 -26.06 48.91 -45.40
C LEU A 3 -25.09 48.57 -44.24
N PHE A 4 -24.55 47.34 -44.21
CA PHE A 4 -23.59 46.90 -43.20
C PHE A 4 -22.14 47.23 -43.63
N LEU A 5 -21.90 47.25 -44.96
CA LEU A 5 -20.66 47.71 -45.59
C LEU A 5 -20.51 49.23 -45.54
N ASP A 6 -21.58 50.01 -45.79
CA ASP A 6 -21.58 51.48 -45.60
C ASP A 6 -21.33 51.89 -44.13
N MET A 7 -21.81 51.08 -43.18
CA MET A 7 -21.49 51.26 -41.77
C MET A 7 -20.03 50.96 -41.44
N LEU A 8 -19.41 50.00 -42.14
CA LEU A 8 -18.01 49.60 -41.95
C LEU A 8 -17.03 50.60 -42.57
N ASP A 9 -17.39 51.27 -43.65
CA ASP A 9 -16.59 52.35 -44.28
C ASP A 9 -16.41 53.58 -43.38
N HIS A 10 -17.18 53.67 -42.28
CA HIS A 10 -17.10 54.76 -41.30
C HIS A 10 -16.57 54.33 -39.92
N ILE A 11 -16.29 53.04 -39.71
CA ILE A 11 -15.80 52.54 -38.42
C ILE A 11 -14.29 52.32 -38.51
N SER A 12 -13.56 53.32 -38.03
CA SER A 12 -12.11 53.28 -37.83
C SER A 12 -11.69 52.09 -36.97
N ILE A 13 -10.74 51.27 -37.43
CA ILE A 13 -10.19 50.11 -36.69
C ILE A 13 -9.67 50.51 -35.29
N TYR A 14 -9.29 51.77 -35.13
CA TYR A 14 -8.80 52.37 -33.89
C TYR A 14 -9.89 52.48 -32.80
N ILE A 15 -11.16 52.22 -33.12
CA ILE A 15 -12.26 52.14 -32.16
C ILE A 15 -12.35 50.78 -31.46
N ILE A 16 -11.78 49.72 -32.04
CA ILE A 16 -11.93 48.35 -31.54
C ILE A 16 -11.30 48.17 -30.15
N PRO A 17 -10.04 48.60 -29.87
CA PRO A 17 -9.45 48.43 -28.55
C PRO A 17 -10.22 49.14 -27.42
N PRO A 18 -10.68 50.39 -27.58
CA PRO A 18 -11.57 51.05 -26.62
C PRO A 18 -12.90 50.31 -26.40
N ILE A 19 -13.58 49.87 -27.47
CA ILE A 19 -14.83 49.09 -27.33
C ILE A 19 -14.59 47.82 -26.53
N LEU A 20 -13.50 47.11 -26.81
CA LEU A 20 -13.16 45.87 -26.11
C LEU A 20 -12.84 46.12 -24.64
N SER A 21 -12.11 47.20 -24.33
CA SER A 21 -11.85 47.66 -22.96
C SER A 21 -13.13 47.98 -22.21
N LEU A 22 -14.07 48.69 -22.84
CA LEU A 22 -15.37 49.02 -22.25
C LEU A 22 -16.22 47.78 -21.97
N ILE A 23 -16.39 46.91 -22.96
CA ILE A 23 -17.20 45.69 -22.85
C ILE A 23 -16.63 44.78 -21.77
N ILE A 24 -15.32 44.51 -21.81
CA ILE A 24 -14.67 43.61 -20.84
C ILE A 24 -14.78 44.18 -19.43
N GLY A 25 -14.52 45.47 -19.24
CA GLY A 25 -14.62 46.06 -17.90
C GLY A 25 -16.03 46.07 -17.34
N LEU A 26 -17.05 46.36 -18.14
CA LEU A 26 -18.44 46.31 -17.68
C LEU A 26 -18.90 44.88 -17.38
N ILE A 27 -18.51 43.90 -18.20
CA ILE A 27 -18.80 42.48 -17.96
C ILE A 27 -18.14 42.03 -16.65
N LEU A 28 -16.86 42.34 -16.44
CA LEU A 28 -16.12 41.97 -15.23
C LEU A 28 -16.70 42.66 -13.98
N ALA A 29 -17.09 43.93 -14.09
CA ALA A 29 -17.78 44.65 -13.04
C ALA A 29 -19.10 43.95 -12.66
N GLY A 30 -19.94 43.65 -13.66
CA GLY A 30 -21.20 42.94 -13.47
C GLY A 30 -21.02 41.56 -12.84
N ILE A 31 -20.05 40.77 -13.31
CA ILE A 31 -19.72 39.46 -12.74
C ILE A 31 -19.30 39.59 -11.28
N SER A 32 -18.42 40.55 -10.97
CA SER A 32 -17.96 40.76 -9.59
C SER A 32 -19.10 41.17 -8.66
N PHE A 33 -20.01 42.04 -9.16
CA PHE A 33 -21.09 42.62 -8.36
C PHE A 33 -22.29 41.69 -8.16
N PHE A 34 -22.77 41.03 -9.23
CA PHE A 34 -24.00 40.22 -9.19
C PHE A 34 -23.77 38.76 -8.80
N LYS A 35 -22.59 38.22 -9.11
CA LYS A 35 -22.29 36.78 -9.03
C LYS A 35 -21.33 36.41 -7.88
N GLY A 36 -20.66 37.38 -7.26
CA GLY A 36 -19.88 37.19 -6.04
C GLY A 36 -20.70 37.35 -4.76
N LYS A 37 -20.23 36.80 -3.63
CA LYS A 37 -20.71 37.25 -2.30
C LYS A 37 -20.52 38.78 -2.21
N ARG A 38 -21.49 39.53 -1.68
CA ARG A 38 -21.43 41.02 -1.50
C ARG A 38 -20.38 41.43 -0.46
N THR A 39 -19.13 41.15 -0.76
CA THR A 39 -17.96 41.52 0.04
C THR A 39 -17.44 42.86 -0.45
N THR A 40 -16.88 43.65 0.47
CA THR A 40 -16.27 44.95 0.15
C THR A 40 -15.23 44.86 -0.96
N GLU A 41 -14.49 43.75 -1.04
CA GLU A 41 -13.47 43.54 -2.07
C GLU A 41 -14.06 43.36 -3.48
N ASN A 42 -15.20 42.67 -3.61
CA ASN A 42 -15.87 42.50 -4.89
C ASN A 42 -16.50 43.80 -5.39
N ILE A 43 -17.00 44.62 -4.47
CA ILE A 43 -17.49 45.97 -4.77
C ILE A 43 -16.35 46.84 -5.27
N LEU A 44 -15.21 46.86 -4.55
CA LEU A 44 -14.04 47.64 -4.95
C LEU A 44 -13.42 47.13 -6.27
N PHE A 45 -13.41 45.82 -6.52
CA PHE A 45 -12.97 45.28 -7.80
C PHE A 45 -13.90 45.68 -8.96
N SER A 46 -15.21 45.67 -8.72
CA SER A 46 -16.20 46.17 -9.69
C SER A 46 -15.97 47.64 -10.01
N LEU A 47 -15.70 48.47 -8.99
CA LEU A 47 -15.36 49.89 -9.17
C LEU A 47 -14.08 50.07 -9.98
N ILE A 48 -13.04 49.28 -9.73
CA ILE A 48 -11.83 49.31 -10.56
C ILE A 48 -12.14 49.01 -12.02
N CYS A 49 -12.94 47.97 -12.30
CA CYS A 49 -13.26 47.59 -13.67
C CYS A 49 -14.00 48.70 -14.42
N ILE A 50 -14.91 49.40 -13.74
CA ILE A 50 -15.60 50.56 -14.28
C ILE A 50 -14.61 51.70 -14.54
N TRP A 51 -13.81 52.08 -13.54
CA TRP A 51 -12.88 53.22 -13.64
C TRP A 51 -11.74 53.01 -14.65
N TRP A 52 -11.21 51.79 -14.77
CA TRP A 52 -10.20 51.45 -15.77
C TRP A 52 -10.76 51.49 -17.19
N SER A 53 -12.08 51.42 -17.34
CA SER A 53 -12.77 51.48 -18.63
C SER A 53 -13.30 52.87 -18.99
N MET A 54 -13.25 53.83 -18.05
CA MET A 54 -13.90 55.15 -18.20
C MET A 54 -13.34 56.03 -19.33
N LEU A 55 -12.09 55.83 -19.75
CA LEU A 55 -11.54 56.56 -20.90
C LEU A 55 -12.02 56.00 -22.24
N SER A 56 -12.48 54.74 -22.27
CA SER A 56 -12.87 54.09 -23.51
C SER A 56 -14.03 54.79 -24.24
N PRO A 57 -15.11 55.24 -23.55
CA PRO A 57 -16.16 56.06 -24.17
C PRO A 57 -15.65 57.33 -24.83
N ALA A 58 -14.64 58.01 -24.26
CA ALA A 58 -14.05 59.22 -24.86
C ALA A 58 -13.49 58.90 -26.25
N PHE A 59 -12.61 57.91 -26.34
CA PHE A 59 -11.98 57.48 -27.60
C PHE A 59 -12.98 56.91 -28.61
N ILE A 60 -14.06 56.27 -28.15
CA ILE A 60 -15.18 55.86 -29.01
C ILE A 60 -15.87 57.09 -29.59
N CYS A 61 -16.20 58.08 -28.77
CA CYS A 61 -16.82 59.32 -29.21
C CYS A 61 -15.93 60.12 -30.18
N HIS A 62 -14.61 60.10 -30.02
CA HIS A 62 -13.67 60.79 -30.95
C HIS A 62 -13.77 60.28 -32.39
N ASN A 63 -14.11 59.00 -32.58
CA ASN A 63 -14.25 58.39 -33.90
C ASN A 63 -15.66 58.60 -34.50
N LEU A 64 -16.64 58.96 -33.68
CA LEU A 64 -18.04 59.15 -34.10
C LEU A 64 -18.42 60.63 -34.26
N ILE A 65 -17.80 61.52 -33.48
CA ILE A 65 -18.12 62.95 -33.42
C ILE A 65 -17.03 63.73 -34.15
N LYS A 66 -17.45 64.65 -35.05
CA LYS A 66 -16.51 65.48 -35.84
C LYS A 66 -16.26 66.87 -35.25
N ASN A 67 -17.09 67.32 -34.29
CA ASN A 67 -16.98 68.63 -33.65
C ASN A 67 -15.92 68.61 -32.53
N GLU A 68 -14.84 69.39 -32.71
CA GLU A 68 -13.71 69.47 -31.78
C GLU A 68 -14.08 70.05 -30.41
N GLU A 69 -14.96 71.05 -30.33
CA GLU A 69 -15.41 71.61 -29.06
C GLU A 69 -16.21 70.60 -28.24
N THR A 70 -17.05 69.82 -28.92
CA THR A 70 -17.85 68.76 -28.29
C THR A 70 -16.95 67.64 -27.78
N ILE A 71 -15.93 67.24 -28.56
CA ILE A 71 -14.94 66.24 -28.14
C ILE A 71 -14.18 66.73 -26.91
N LEU A 72 -13.71 67.98 -26.92
CA LEU A 72 -12.98 68.56 -25.80
C LEU A 72 -13.84 68.63 -24.53
N LEU A 73 -15.13 68.95 -24.66
CA LEU A 73 -16.08 68.95 -23.55
C LEU A 73 -16.26 67.54 -22.96
N ILE A 74 -16.43 66.53 -23.82
CA ILE A 74 -16.54 65.12 -23.42
C ILE A 74 -15.27 64.67 -22.67
N GLU A 75 -14.09 65.01 -23.18
CA GLU A 75 -12.81 64.69 -22.55
C GLU A 75 -12.69 65.28 -21.15
N ARG A 76 -13.02 66.57 -21.00
CA ARG A 76 -13.00 67.26 -19.69
C ARG A 76 -14.01 66.66 -18.71
N PHE A 77 -15.21 66.31 -19.20
CA PHE A 77 -16.26 65.69 -18.39
C PHE A 77 -15.87 64.29 -17.91
N ILE A 78 -15.34 63.44 -18.79
CA ILE A 78 -14.87 62.10 -18.41
C ILE A 78 -13.70 62.20 -17.42
N HIS A 79 -12.77 63.14 -17.66
CA HIS A 79 -11.62 63.32 -16.77
C HIS A 79 -11.98 63.87 -15.39
N PHE A 80 -13.08 64.58 -15.23
CA PHE A 80 -13.61 64.97 -13.91
C PHE A 80 -13.74 63.77 -12.97
N PHE A 81 -14.23 62.64 -13.50
CA PHE A 81 -14.37 61.39 -12.74
C PHE A 81 -13.10 60.54 -12.80
N TYR A 82 -12.39 60.53 -13.94
CA TYR A 82 -11.21 59.70 -14.14
C TYR A 82 -10.09 60.04 -13.14
N VAL A 83 -9.94 61.31 -12.74
CA VAL A 83 -8.92 61.73 -11.77
C VAL A 83 -8.99 60.94 -10.45
N TYR A 84 -10.18 60.46 -10.05
CA TYR A 84 -10.36 59.62 -8.86
C TYR A 84 -9.83 58.19 -9.00
N ILE A 85 -9.30 57.80 -10.16
CA ILE A 85 -8.67 56.50 -10.38
C ILE A 85 -7.54 56.23 -9.37
N ILE A 86 -6.78 57.26 -9.01
CA ILE A 86 -5.67 57.19 -8.05
C ILE A 86 -6.21 56.80 -6.67
N PHE A 87 -7.28 57.45 -6.23
CA PHE A 87 -7.96 57.19 -4.97
C PHE A 87 -8.59 55.79 -4.91
N ILE A 88 -9.29 55.37 -5.97
CA ILE A 88 -9.95 54.06 -6.04
C ILE A 88 -8.92 52.93 -6.06
N ASN A 89 -7.87 53.05 -6.86
CA ASN A 89 -6.77 52.10 -6.86
C ASN A 89 -6.13 52.00 -5.47
N LEU A 90 -5.93 53.13 -4.79
CA LEU A 90 -5.33 53.16 -3.45
C LEU A 90 -6.16 52.39 -2.43
N ILE A 91 -7.47 52.66 -2.36
CA ILE A 91 -8.38 51.95 -1.44
C ILE A 91 -8.38 50.45 -1.76
N TYR A 92 -8.49 50.10 -3.04
CA TYR A 92 -8.53 48.72 -3.48
C TYR A 92 -7.27 47.96 -3.09
N PHE A 93 -6.08 48.46 -3.46
CA PHE A 93 -4.82 47.75 -3.19
C PHE A 93 -4.47 47.73 -1.71
N HIS A 94 -4.78 48.79 -0.95
CA HIS A 94 -4.62 48.77 0.50
C HIS A 94 -5.50 47.68 1.12
N ARG A 95 -6.77 47.57 0.72
CA ARG A 95 -7.66 46.53 1.22
C ARG A 95 -7.19 45.14 0.83
N LEU A 96 -6.81 44.95 -0.43
CA LEU A 96 -6.35 43.68 -0.99
C LEU A 96 -5.08 43.16 -0.31
N LEU A 97 -4.19 44.07 0.12
CA LEU A 97 -2.93 43.74 0.78
C LEU A 97 -3.01 43.83 2.31
N GLY A 98 -4.15 44.21 2.88
CA GLY A 98 -4.32 44.36 4.33
C GLY A 98 -3.59 45.57 4.93
N VAL A 99 -3.24 46.56 4.12
CA VAL A 99 -2.51 47.76 4.55
C VAL A 99 -3.49 48.79 5.10
N LYS A 100 -3.23 49.29 6.31
CA LYS A 100 -4.05 50.31 6.98
C LYS A 100 -3.27 51.63 7.04
N ARG A 101 -3.44 52.51 6.05
CA ARG A 101 -2.83 53.85 6.00
C ARG A 101 -3.87 54.91 5.65
N ASN A 102 -4.78 55.19 6.57
CA ASN A 102 -5.94 56.06 6.33
C ASN A 102 -5.56 57.50 5.96
N TYR A 103 -4.48 58.03 6.51
CA TYR A 103 -3.97 59.37 6.15
C TYR A 103 -3.65 59.48 4.65
N LEU A 104 -3.05 58.44 4.05
CA LEU A 104 -2.71 58.43 2.63
C LEU A 104 -3.97 58.39 1.76
N VAL A 105 -5.02 57.70 2.21
CA VAL A 105 -6.32 57.63 1.51
C VAL A 105 -7.00 59.00 1.51
N ILE A 106 -7.05 59.68 2.66
CA ILE A 106 -7.68 61.00 2.80
C ILE A 106 -6.92 62.05 1.98
N THR A 107 -5.59 62.09 2.08
CA THR A 107 -4.76 63.04 1.31
C THR A 107 -4.90 62.82 -0.19
N THR A 108 -4.90 61.57 -0.66
CA THR A 108 -5.11 61.24 -2.08
C THR A 108 -6.48 61.68 -2.56
N PHE A 109 -7.53 61.52 -1.74
CA PHE A 109 -8.87 62.01 -2.07
C PHE A 109 -8.90 63.54 -2.25
N ILE A 110 -8.32 64.29 -1.31
CA ILE A 110 -8.25 65.76 -1.37
C ILE A 110 -7.50 66.21 -2.63
N ILE A 111 -6.37 65.57 -2.94
CA ILE A 111 -5.60 65.85 -4.15
C ILE A 111 -6.44 65.59 -5.41
N CYS A 112 -7.12 64.44 -5.49
CA CYS A 112 -8.00 64.12 -6.63
C CYS A 112 -9.13 65.14 -6.76
N PHE A 113 -9.73 65.56 -5.64
CA PHE A 113 -10.78 66.58 -5.62
C PHE A 113 -10.27 67.92 -6.17
N LEU A 114 -9.12 68.40 -5.68
CA LEU A 114 -8.51 69.65 -6.17
C LEU A 114 -8.20 69.60 -7.67
N ILE A 115 -7.64 68.50 -8.17
CA ILE A 115 -7.38 68.31 -9.60
C ILE A 115 -8.70 68.24 -10.38
N SER A 116 -9.74 67.58 -9.86
CA SER A 116 -11.05 67.47 -10.54
C SER A 116 -11.68 68.84 -10.81
N LEU A 117 -11.48 69.84 -9.93
CA LEU A 117 -11.95 71.21 -10.14
C LEU A 117 -11.28 71.92 -11.33
N THR A 118 -10.09 71.46 -11.73
CA THR A 118 -9.35 72.02 -12.87
C THR A 118 -9.75 71.38 -14.20
N THR A 119 -10.37 70.19 -14.20
CA THR A 119 -10.68 69.45 -15.44
C THR A 119 -11.57 70.20 -16.43
N PRO A 120 -12.56 71.03 -16.01
CA PRO A 120 -13.37 71.81 -16.96
C PRO A 120 -12.62 72.97 -17.63
N THR A 121 -11.40 73.29 -17.19
CA THR A 121 -10.66 74.49 -17.57
C THR A 121 -9.51 74.21 -18.55
N ASN A 122 -8.96 75.26 -19.16
CA ASN A 122 -7.78 75.17 -20.02
C ASN A 122 -6.50 74.76 -19.25
N TYR A 123 -6.49 74.85 -17.91
CA TYR A 123 -5.36 74.38 -17.11
C TYR A 123 -5.18 72.86 -17.17
N TYR A 124 -6.26 72.11 -17.45
CA TYR A 124 -6.23 70.66 -17.57
C TYR A 124 -6.11 70.21 -19.03
N PHE A 125 -7.04 70.61 -19.90
CA PHE A 125 -6.92 70.41 -21.35
C PHE A 125 -7.19 71.70 -22.09
N PHE A 126 -6.28 72.13 -22.96
CA PHE A 126 -6.41 73.42 -23.67
C PHE A 126 -6.72 73.30 -25.17
N GLY A 127 -6.80 72.08 -25.71
CA GLY A 127 -7.12 71.84 -27.12
C GLY A 127 -7.02 70.36 -27.49
N LEU A 128 -7.06 70.05 -28.78
CA LEU A 128 -6.94 68.68 -29.31
C LEU A 128 -5.82 68.60 -30.37
N TYR A 129 -5.10 67.48 -30.40
CA TYR A 129 -4.36 67.06 -31.59
C TYR A 129 -5.27 66.17 -32.44
N LYS A 130 -5.12 66.27 -33.77
CA LYS A 130 -5.84 65.45 -34.75
C LYS A 130 -4.85 64.59 -35.51
N TYR A 131 -5.12 63.28 -35.53
CA TYR A 131 -4.32 62.28 -36.21
C TYR A 131 -5.19 61.36 -37.06
N ASN A 132 -4.56 60.45 -37.81
CA ASN A 132 -5.25 59.49 -38.66
C ASN A 132 -6.17 58.53 -37.87
N TRP A 133 -5.86 58.28 -36.61
CA TRP A 133 -6.63 57.40 -35.72
C TRP A 133 -7.67 58.14 -34.85
N GLY A 134 -7.76 59.46 -34.95
CA GLY A 134 -8.74 60.28 -34.22
C GLY A 134 -8.12 61.48 -33.50
N TYR A 135 -8.79 61.91 -32.43
CA TYR A 135 -8.39 63.07 -31.63
C TYR A 135 -7.77 62.64 -30.28
N ILE A 136 -6.91 63.48 -29.72
CA ILE A 136 -6.43 63.38 -28.33
C ILE A 136 -6.27 64.75 -27.71
N ALA A 137 -6.60 64.88 -26.43
CA ALA A 137 -6.50 66.15 -25.72
C ALA A 137 -5.05 66.59 -25.47
N LYS A 138 -4.81 67.89 -25.64
CA LYS A 138 -3.56 68.57 -25.27
C LYS A 138 -3.55 68.84 -23.77
N GLY A 139 -2.66 68.15 -23.06
CA GLY A 139 -2.49 68.27 -21.61
C GLY A 139 -1.92 69.62 -21.17
N GLY A 140 -2.67 70.36 -20.36
CA GLY A 140 -2.19 71.52 -19.62
C GLY A 140 -1.42 71.14 -18.35
N ILE A 141 -0.99 72.14 -17.59
CA ILE A 141 -0.15 71.98 -16.39
C ILE A 141 -0.82 71.05 -15.35
N ALA A 142 -2.13 71.19 -15.12
CA ALA A 142 -2.85 70.37 -14.15
C ALA A 142 -2.93 68.88 -14.58
N PHE A 143 -3.03 68.60 -15.88
CA PHE A 143 -2.99 67.23 -16.40
C PHE A 143 -1.59 66.60 -16.24
N GLN A 144 -0.52 67.38 -16.43
CA GLN A 144 0.85 66.91 -16.19
C GLN A 144 1.07 66.58 -14.71
N ILE A 145 0.57 67.41 -13.79
CA ILE A 145 0.61 67.15 -12.34
C ILE A 145 -0.16 65.85 -12.01
N PHE A 146 -1.37 65.68 -12.57
CA PHE A 146 -2.14 64.44 -12.42
C PHE A 146 -1.37 63.21 -12.93
N GLY A 147 -0.71 63.31 -14.09
CA GLY A 147 0.12 62.25 -14.65
C GLY A 147 1.29 61.88 -13.74
N ALA A 148 1.99 62.88 -13.18
CA ALA A 148 3.10 62.67 -12.25
C ALA A 148 2.65 61.96 -10.96
N ILE A 149 1.52 62.38 -10.37
CA ILE A 149 0.96 61.77 -9.15
C ILE A 149 0.50 60.34 -9.44
N SER A 150 -0.13 60.11 -10.59
CA SER A 150 -0.53 58.76 -11.03
C SER A 150 0.67 57.83 -11.18
N PHE A 151 1.78 58.32 -11.74
CA PHE A 151 3.01 57.55 -11.89
C PHE A 151 3.64 57.19 -10.54
N LEU A 152 3.72 58.13 -9.60
CA LEU A 152 4.20 57.88 -8.23
C LEU A 152 3.32 56.84 -7.51
N ASN A 153 2.00 56.91 -7.70
CA ASN A 153 1.06 55.97 -7.12
C ASN A 153 1.24 54.53 -7.66
N ILE A 154 1.51 54.39 -8.96
CA ILE A 154 1.87 53.10 -9.58
C ILE A 154 3.17 52.54 -8.98
N ILE A 155 4.23 53.36 -8.88
CA ILE A 155 5.50 52.95 -8.25
C ILE A 155 5.26 52.47 -6.82
N TYR A 156 4.46 53.21 -6.06
CA TYR A 156 4.06 52.83 -4.70
C TYR A 156 3.41 51.44 -4.65
N PHE A 157 2.45 51.14 -5.55
CA PHE A 157 1.81 49.82 -5.58
C PHE A 157 2.77 48.70 -5.99
N ILE A 158 3.61 48.93 -7.00
CA ILE A 158 4.61 47.95 -7.43
C ILE A 158 5.51 47.58 -6.24
N PHE A 159 6.04 48.58 -5.53
CA PHE A 159 6.85 48.35 -4.33
C PHE A 159 6.09 47.59 -3.24
N LEU A 160 4.86 48.02 -2.94
CA LEU A 160 4.03 47.42 -1.91
C LEU A 160 3.71 45.94 -2.21
N ILE A 161 3.40 45.61 -3.46
CA ILE A 161 3.10 44.23 -3.89
C ILE A 161 4.36 43.38 -3.90
N ILE A 162 5.51 43.89 -4.39
CA ILE A 162 6.79 43.18 -4.36
C ILE A 162 7.17 42.84 -2.92
N HIS A 163 7.01 43.78 -1.98
CA HIS A 163 7.24 43.54 -0.56
C HIS A 163 6.34 42.42 -0.02
N HIS A 164 5.03 42.48 -0.27
CA HIS A 164 4.09 41.44 0.16
C HIS A 164 4.30 40.09 -0.54
N LEU A 165 4.85 40.07 -1.76
CA LEU A 165 5.21 38.84 -2.49
C LEU A 165 6.41 38.12 -1.88
N LYS A 166 7.36 38.86 -1.31
CA LYS A 166 8.53 38.29 -0.62
C LYS A 166 8.14 37.58 0.68
N ILE A 167 7.18 38.14 1.41
CA ILE A 167 6.74 37.65 2.73
C ILE A 167 5.67 36.54 2.61
N GLU A 168 4.89 36.53 1.52
CA GLU A 168 3.80 35.57 1.33
C GLU A 168 4.29 34.12 1.16
N LYS A 169 3.89 33.26 2.09
CA LYS A 169 4.20 31.83 2.07
C LYS A 169 3.19 31.05 1.24
N ASN A 170 1.90 31.44 1.21
CA ASN A 170 0.85 30.70 0.49
C ASN A 170 1.03 30.79 -1.04
N GLN A 171 1.15 29.65 -1.75
CA GLN A 171 1.39 29.65 -3.21
C GLN A 171 0.24 30.31 -3.98
N ILE A 172 -1.01 30.08 -3.57
CA ILE A 172 -2.21 30.58 -4.26
C ILE A 172 -2.29 32.11 -4.10
N ILE A 173 -2.09 32.61 -2.89
CA ILE A 173 -2.09 34.06 -2.61
C ILE A 173 -0.89 34.74 -3.29
N LYS A 174 0.26 34.08 -3.32
CA LYS A 174 1.45 34.55 -4.04
C LYS A 174 1.23 34.63 -5.54
N LEU A 175 0.57 33.64 -6.13
CA LEU A 175 0.23 33.64 -7.55
C LEU A 175 -0.79 34.75 -7.88
N LYS A 176 -1.82 34.93 -7.05
CA LYS A 176 -2.77 36.05 -7.15
C LYS A 176 -2.04 37.40 -7.16
N LYS A 177 -1.14 37.62 -6.18
CA LYS A 177 -0.32 38.84 -6.09
C LYS A 177 0.60 39.04 -7.31
N LYS A 178 1.11 37.96 -7.92
CA LYS A 178 1.89 38.05 -9.18
C LYS A 178 1.05 38.53 -10.35
N TYR A 179 -0.17 38.00 -10.54
CA TYR A 179 -1.07 38.48 -11.60
C TYR A 179 -1.43 39.95 -11.43
N ILE A 180 -1.70 40.38 -10.20
CA ILE A 180 -1.95 41.79 -9.89
C ILE A 180 -0.73 42.65 -10.23
N LEU A 181 0.48 42.21 -9.86
CA LEU A 181 1.72 42.93 -10.19
C LEU A 181 1.92 43.06 -11.71
N ILE A 182 1.72 41.97 -12.47
CA ILE A 182 1.83 41.96 -13.93
C ILE A 182 0.81 42.91 -14.55
N SER A 183 -0.43 42.88 -14.09
CA SER A 183 -1.49 43.79 -14.56
C SER A 183 -1.09 45.25 -14.34
N ILE A 184 -0.69 45.64 -13.13
CA ILE A 184 -0.28 47.02 -12.81
C ILE A 184 0.93 47.44 -13.66
N PHE A 185 1.90 46.54 -13.84
CA PHE A 185 3.08 46.82 -14.66
C PHE A 185 2.70 47.06 -16.13
N ILE A 186 1.81 46.24 -16.70
CA ILE A 186 1.31 46.42 -18.06
C ILE A 186 0.51 47.73 -18.16
N THR A 187 -0.36 48.04 -17.21
CA THR A 187 -1.08 49.32 -17.17
C THR A 187 -0.13 50.51 -17.13
N ALA A 188 0.95 50.42 -16.35
CA ALA A 188 1.98 51.45 -16.28
C ALA A 188 2.66 51.65 -17.65
N LEU A 189 3.06 50.56 -18.28
CA LEU A 189 3.70 50.57 -19.60
C LEU A 189 2.79 51.18 -20.67
N LEU A 190 1.53 50.73 -20.75
CA LEU A 190 0.56 51.24 -21.72
C LEU A 190 0.26 52.73 -21.49
N THR A 191 0.18 53.17 -20.24
CA THR A 191 -0.02 54.59 -19.90
C THR A 191 1.16 55.45 -20.33
N VAL A 192 2.40 55.01 -20.10
CA VAL A 192 3.61 55.73 -20.53
C VAL A 192 3.69 55.84 -22.06
N MET A 193 3.25 54.81 -22.78
CA MET A 193 3.18 54.81 -24.24
C MET A 193 2.12 55.77 -24.81
N ASN A 194 1.30 56.45 -24.00
CA ASN A 194 0.44 57.53 -24.46
C ASN A 194 1.18 58.88 -24.59
N ILE A 195 2.35 59.03 -23.95
CA ILE A 195 3.10 60.29 -23.90
C ILE A 195 3.41 60.85 -25.30
N PRO A 196 3.86 60.06 -26.30
CA PRO A 196 4.11 60.56 -27.64
C PRO A 196 2.88 61.24 -28.26
N ALA A 197 1.72 60.59 -28.19
CA ALA A 197 0.45 61.08 -28.74
C ALA A 197 0.02 62.42 -28.14
N ILE A 198 0.17 62.55 -26.82
CA ILE A 198 -0.17 63.75 -26.05
C ILE A 198 0.79 64.91 -26.35
N ASN A 199 1.99 64.63 -26.86
CA ASN A 199 3.01 65.63 -27.20
C ASN A 199 3.12 65.95 -28.70
N GLY A 200 2.11 65.59 -29.51
CA GLY A 200 2.09 65.97 -30.93
C GLY A 200 2.69 64.94 -31.90
N ILE A 201 3.03 63.73 -31.43
CA ILE A 201 3.55 62.65 -32.29
C ILE A 201 2.37 61.75 -32.71
N ASP A 202 2.24 61.46 -34.02
CA ASP A 202 1.22 60.54 -34.53
C ASP A 202 1.53 59.09 -34.13
N PHE A 203 1.11 58.75 -32.91
CA PHE A 203 1.27 57.44 -32.30
C PHE A 203 -0.04 57.07 -31.60
N TYR A 204 -0.61 55.91 -31.94
CA TYR A 204 -1.88 55.50 -31.36
C TYR A 204 -1.73 55.28 -29.84
N PRO A 205 -2.60 55.86 -28.99
CA PRO A 205 -2.48 55.76 -27.54
C PRO A 205 -2.64 54.32 -27.06
N ALA A 206 -1.54 53.71 -26.61
CA ALA A 206 -1.53 52.32 -26.18
C ALA A 206 -2.40 52.05 -24.93
N GLY A 207 -2.74 53.08 -24.16
CA GLY A 207 -3.71 53.00 -23.07
C GLY A 207 -5.10 52.49 -23.49
N ASN A 208 -5.44 52.60 -24.78
CA ASN A 208 -6.69 52.05 -25.34
C ASN A 208 -6.75 50.51 -25.30
N PHE A 209 -5.62 49.83 -25.09
CA PHE A 209 -5.55 48.39 -24.84
C PHE A 209 -5.78 48.00 -23.37
N GLY A 210 -6.54 48.83 -22.62
CA GLY A 210 -6.83 48.64 -21.20
C GLY A 210 -7.50 47.30 -20.84
N PHE A 211 -8.16 46.63 -21.79
CA PHE A 211 -8.67 45.27 -21.58
C PHE A 211 -7.58 44.26 -21.22
N ILE A 212 -6.34 44.41 -21.74
CA ILE A 212 -5.25 43.45 -21.48
C ILE A 212 -4.94 43.39 -19.98
N PRO A 213 -4.50 44.49 -19.33
CA PRO A 213 -4.19 44.42 -17.91
C PRO A 213 -5.44 44.16 -17.07
N LEU A 214 -6.63 44.57 -17.51
CA LEU A 214 -7.88 44.32 -16.81
C LEU A 214 -8.26 42.82 -16.79
N SER A 215 -8.11 42.13 -17.92
CA SER A 215 -8.31 40.68 -18.02
C SER A 215 -7.30 39.91 -17.16
N ILE A 216 -6.03 40.32 -17.14
CA ILE A 216 -4.99 39.72 -16.28
C ILE A 216 -5.34 39.91 -14.81
N LEU A 217 -5.77 41.12 -14.43
CA LEU A 217 -6.20 41.44 -13.07
C LEU A 217 -7.38 40.57 -12.65
N ALA A 218 -8.41 40.51 -13.50
CA ALA A 218 -9.61 39.71 -13.29
C ALA A 218 -9.29 38.22 -13.14
N TYR A 219 -8.43 37.68 -14.02
CA TYR A 219 -8.00 36.30 -13.92
C TYR A 219 -7.32 36.04 -12.57
N GLY A 220 -6.38 36.90 -12.15
CA GLY A 220 -5.70 36.77 -10.87
C GLY A 220 -6.62 36.80 -9.64
N ILE A 221 -7.68 37.63 -9.69
CA ILE A 221 -8.60 37.82 -8.55
C ILE A 221 -9.69 36.77 -8.51
N LEU A 222 -10.24 36.41 -9.67
CA LEU A 222 -11.42 35.56 -9.78
C LEU A 222 -11.07 34.06 -9.80
N LYS A 223 -9.89 33.64 -10.29
CA LYS A 223 -9.45 32.23 -10.47
C LYS A 223 -9.71 31.31 -9.26
N TYR A 224 -9.68 31.86 -8.04
CA TYR A 224 -9.76 31.08 -6.80
C TYR A 224 -10.99 31.42 -5.94
N ARG A 225 -11.82 32.39 -6.33
CA ARG A 225 -12.99 32.83 -5.56
C ARG A 225 -14.31 32.37 -6.13
N ILE A 226 -14.33 31.97 -7.38
CA ILE A 226 -15.51 31.53 -8.09
C ILE A 226 -15.52 29.99 -8.15
N MET A 227 -15.47 29.35 -6.99
CA MET A 227 -15.65 27.89 -6.93
C MET A 227 -17.10 27.46 -7.21
N ASP A 228 -18.06 28.40 -7.24
CA ASP A 228 -19.49 28.11 -7.47
C ASP A 228 -20.07 28.58 -8.81
N ILE A 229 -19.25 29.09 -9.75
CA ILE A 229 -19.75 29.32 -11.12
C ILE A 229 -18.96 28.42 -12.05
N LYS A 230 -19.64 27.35 -12.48
CA LYS A 230 -19.21 26.33 -13.44
C LYS A 230 -18.11 26.84 -14.36
N SER A 231 -16.99 26.09 -14.37
CA SER A 231 -15.97 25.84 -15.42
C SER A 231 -15.93 26.75 -16.66
N ILE A 232 -17.08 27.04 -17.24
CA ILE A 232 -17.31 27.89 -18.40
C ILE A 232 -16.75 29.30 -18.19
N LEU A 233 -16.97 29.99 -17.06
CA LEU A 233 -16.60 31.41 -16.95
C LEU A 233 -15.06 31.64 -16.92
N HIS A 234 -14.31 30.75 -16.27
CA HIS A 234 -12.84 30.81 -16.25
C HIS A 234 -12.24 30.52 -17.62
N ILE A 235 -12.81 29.54 -18.33
CA ILE A 235 -12.44 29.21 -19.70
C ILE A 235 -12.83 30.37 -20.62
N THR A 236 -14.01 30.97 -20.48
CA THR A 236 -14.48 32.07 -21.33
C THR A 236 -13.65 33.34 -21.13
N ILE A 237 -13.32 33.76 -19.90
CA ILE A 237 -12.50 34.97 -19.68
C ILE A 237 -11.06 34.76 -20.17
N PHE A 238 -10.49 33.56 -19.93
CA PHE A 238 -9.17 33.20 -20.44
C PHE A 238 -9.17 33.13 -21.98
N TRP A 239 -10.16 32.48 -22.58
CA TRP A 239 -10.32 32.44 -24.04
C TRP A 239 -10.60 33.82 -24.63
N LEU A 240 -11.36 34.70 -23.97
CA LEU A 240 -11.58 36.05 -24.48
C LEU A 240 -10.27 36.86 -24.50
N PHE A 241 -9.42 36.68 -23.48
CA PHE A 241 -8.09 37.28 -23.41
C PHE A 241 -7.12 36.69 -24.45
N VAL A 242 -7.03 35.37 -24.55
CA VAL A 242 -6.19 34.68 -25.53
C VAL A 242 -6.66 34.97 -26.97
N SER A 243 -7.97 34.92 -27.22
CA SER A 243 -8.55 35.24 -28.52
C SER A 243 -8.35 36.71 -28.89
N SER A 244 -8.42 37.66 -27.95
CA SER A 244 -8.14 39.07 -28.27
C SER A 244 -6.68 39.34 -28.60
N LEU A 245 -5.74 38.63 -27.96
CA LEU A 245 -4.31 38.62 -28.31
C LEU A 245 -4.03 38.10 -29.74
N ILE A 246 -4.94 37.31 -30.31
CA ILE A 246 -4.83 36.77 -31.68
C ILE A 246 -5.62 37.62 -32.67
N LEU A 247 -6.87 37.95 -32.33
CA LEU A 247 -7.82 38.64 -33.19
C LEU A 247 -7.34 40.06 -33.52
N LEU A 248 -6.79 40.80 -32.55
CA LEU A 248 -6.42 42.20 -32.76
C LEU A 248 -5.19 42.39 -33.66
N PRO A 249 -4.07 41.66 -33.47
CA PRO A 249 -2.99 41.68 -34.45
C PRO A 249 -3.45 41.22 -35.84
N ASN A 250 -4.37 40.26 -35.88
CA ASN A 250 -4.91 39.76 -37.13
C ASN A 250 -5.74 40.79 -37.89
N ILE A 251 -6.62 41.50 -37.19
CA ILE A 251 -7.41 42.60 -37.76
C ILE A 251 -6.49 43.76 -38.17
N ALA A 252 -5.48 44.09 -37.38
CA ALA A 252 -4.52 45.15 -37.69
C ALA A 252 -3.69 44.85 -38.96
N ILE A 253 -3.16 43.63 -39.07
CA ILE A 253 -2.39 43.22 -40.26
C ILE A 253 -3.29 43.14 -41.49
N PHE A 254 -4.50 42.63 -41.35
CA PHE A 254 -5.48 42.60 -42.43
C PHE A 254 -5.82 44.02 -42.92
N TYR A 255 -6.00 44.98 -42.01
CA TYR A 255 -6.29 46.37 -42.37
C TYR A 255 -5.11 47.08 -43.06
N VAL A 256 -3.86 46.85 -42.62
CA VAL A 256 -2.67 47.38 -43.30
C VAL A 256 -2.54 46.81 -44.71
N LEU A 257 -2.87 45.54 -44.88
CA LEU A 257 -2.85 44.87 -46.18
C LEU A 257 -4.05 45.26 -47.06
N LEU A 258 -5.22 45.56 -46.48
CA LEU A 258 -6.48 45.82 -47.18
C LEU A 258 -6.37 46.79 -48.39
N PRO A 259 -5.77 48.00 -48.26
CA PRO A 259 -5.62 48.90 -49.40
C PRO A 259 -4.65 48.38 -50.47
N HIS A 260 -3.74 47.47 -50.11
CA HIS A 260 -2.80 46.83 -51.04
C HIS A 260 -3.39 45.56 -51.68
N ILE A 261 -4.33 44.88 -51.02
CA ILE A 261 -4.94 43.62 -51.50
C ILE A 261 -5.60 43.79 -52.87
N ALA A 262 -6.23 44.94 -53.15
CA ALA A 262 -6.83 45.24 -54.45
C ALA A 262 -5.80 45.37 -55.60
N SER A 263 -4.54 45.68 -55.28
CA SER A 263 -3.43 45.87 -56.24
C SER A 263 -2.53 44.64 -56.39
N ILE A 264 -2.71 43.62 -55.53
CA ILE A 264 -1.87 42.42 -55.49
C ILE A 264 -2.46 41.36 -56.44
N LYS A 265 -1.60 40.75 -57.28
CA LYS A 265 -2.01 39.64 -58.15
C LYS A 265 -2.59 38.48 -57.30
N PRO A 266 -3.68 37.81 -57.72
CA PRO A 266 -4.35 36.77 -56.94
C PRO A 266 -3.41 35.68 -56.39
N PHE A 267 -2.40 35.30 -57.17
CA PHE A 267 -1.40 34.32 -56.75
C PHE A 267 -0.52 34.78 -55.57
N ILE A 268 -0.11 36.05 -55.56
CA ILE A 268 0.68 36.62 -54.47
C ILE A 268 -0.19 36.78 -53.22
N LEU A 269 -1.44 37.21 -53.39
CA LEU A 269 -2.42 37.27 -52.30
C LEU A 269 -2.65 35.89 -51.66
N PHE A 270 -2.74 34.84 -52.48
CA PHE A 270 -2.84 33.46 -52.01
C PHE A 270 -1.62 33.04 -51.19
N ILE A 271 -0.39 33.34 -51.63
CA ILE A 271 0.84 33.03 -50.87
C ILE A 271 0.87 33.78 -49.53
N VAL A 272 0.46 35.06 -49.51
CA VAL A 272 0.40 35.86 -48.29
C VAL A 272 -0.62 35.28 -47.31
N LEU A 273 -1.82 34.93 -47.78
CA LEU A 273 -2.86 34.31 -46.95
C LEU A 273 -2.45 32.90 -46.46
N LEU A 274 -1.74 32.13 -47.28
CA LEU A 274 -1.23 30.81 -46.89
C LEU A 274 -0.13 30.93 -45.82
N SER A 275 0.79 31.89 -45.98
CA SER A 275 1.83 32.18 -44.98
C SER A 275 1.22 32.68 -43.67
N TRP A 276 0.18 33.50 -43.76
CA TRP A 276 -0.60 33.99 -42.63
C TRP A 276 -1.33 32.87 -41.86
N PHE A 277 -1.94 31.92 -42.58
CA PHE A 277 -2.56 30.73 -41.99
C PHE A 277 -1.52 29.87 -41.26
N PHE A 278 -0.35 29.67 -41.87
CA PHE A 278 0.74 28.92 -41.26
C PHE A 278 1.29 29.58 -39.99
N LEU A 279 1.39 30.92 -39.96
CA LEU A 279 1.78 31.67 -38.77
C LEU A 279 0.78 31.49 -37.62
N ASN A 280 -0.52 31.58 -37.91
CA ASN A 280 -1.57 31.33 -36.93
C ASN A 280 -1.56 29.88 -36.43
N TYR A 281 -1.36 28.90 -37.32
CA TYR A 281 -1.20 27.49 -36.95
C TYR A 281 0.00 27.26 -36.03
N LEU A 282 1.16 27.88 -36.32
CA LEU A 282 2.34 27.82 -35.46
C LEU A 282 2.07 28.44 -34.08
N TYR A 283 1.35 29.56 -34.01
CA TYR A 283 0.98 30.15 -32.73
C TYR A 283 0.13 29.20 -31.87
N PHE A 284 -0.94 28.62 -32.44
CA PHE A 284 -1.82 27.70 -31.72
C PHE A 284 -1.12 26.41 -31.30
N THR A 285 -0.21 25.88 -32.12
CA THR A 285 0.44 24.60 -31.86
C THR A 285 1.71 24.72 -31.02
N LYS A 286 2.44 25.84 -31.08
CA LYS A 286 3.72 26.03 -30.38
C LYS A 286 3.63 27.01 -29.22
N PHE A 287 3.03 28.19 -29.41
CA PHE A 287 3.04 29.25 -28.40
C PHE A 287 1.94 29.07 -27.35
N GLN A 288 0.73 28.70 -27.75
CA GLN A 288 -0.39 28.51 -26.82
C GLN A 288 -0.08 27.48 -25.71
N PRO A 289 0.49 26.29 -26.00
CA PRO A 289 0.85 25.33 -24.97
C PRO A 289 1.95 25.82 -24.01
N ILE A 290 2.87 26.67 -24.49
CA ILE A 290 3.92 27.28 -23.65
C ILE A 290 3.30 28.27 -22.66
N ILE A 291 2.35 29.08 -23.13
CA ILE A 291 1.58 30.02 -22.32
C ILE A 291 0.78 29.25 -21.25
N ASP A 292 0.08 28.19 -21.64
CA ASP A 292 -0.68 27.33 -20.73
C ASP A 292 0.23 26.67 -19.69
N LYS A 293 1.42 26.20 -20.10
CA LYS A 293 2.43 25.61 -19.21
C LYS A 293 3.03 26.62 -18.24
N LEU A 294 3.26 27.86 -18.65
CA LEU A 294 3.71 28.94 -17.77
C LEU A 294 2.66 29.25 -16.70
N PHE A 295 1.37 29.21 -17.05
CA PHE A 295 0.28 29.56 -16.14
C PHE A 295 -0.24 28.41 -15.26
N ASN A 296 -0.09 27.15 -15.70
CA ASN A 296 -0.54 25.95 -14.99
C ASN A 296 0.60 24.91 -14.79
N LYS A 297 1.83 25.38 -14.52
CA LYS A 297 3.03 24.55 -14.35
C LYS A 297 2.84 23.39 -13.36
N MET A 298 2.13 23.63 -12.25
CA MET A 298 1.85 22.62 -11.24
C MET A 298 0.96 21.49 -11.78
N HIS A 299 -0.16 21.83 -12.44
CA HIS A 299 -1.08 20.85 -13.01
C HIS A 299 -0.38 19.97 -14.06
N TYR A 300 0.43 20.59 -14.93
CA TYR A 300 1.16 19.87 -15.97
C TYR A 300 2.22 18.92 -15.38
N ASN A 301 2.96 19.38 -14.37
CA ASN A 301 3.94 18.55 -13.68
C ASN A 301 3.29 17.35 -12.97
N LEU A 302 2.17 17.56 -12.27
CA LEU A 302 1.44 16.47 -11.60
C LEU A 302 0.96 15.41 -12.61
N ARG A 303 0.42 15.81 -13.77
CA ARG A 303 0.01 14.86 -14.82
C ARG A 303 1.16 14.02 -15.38
N ILE A 304 2.36 14.61 -15.54
CA ILE A 304 3.53 13.86 -16.01
C ILE A 304 3.93 12.80 -14.99
N VAL A 305 3.96 13.17 -13.71
CA VAL A 305 4.29 12.24 -12.63
C VAL A 305 3.24 11.14 -12.54
N GLU A 306 1.96 11.51 -12.63
CA GLU A 306 0.82 10.57 -12.64
C GLU A 306 0.94 9.53 -13.76
N ALA A 307 1.14 9.97 -15.00
CA ALA A 307 1.27 9.06 -16.14
C ALA A 307 2.46 8.11 -15.99
N LYS A 308 3.62 8.63 -15.56
CA LYS A 308 4.82 7.80 -15.32
C LYS A 308 4.61 6.77 -14.23
N PHE A 309 3.96 7.16 -13.12
CA PHE A 309 3.67 6.23 -12.05
C PHE A 309 2.72 5.13 -12.50
N ILE A 310 1.64 5.48 -13.21
CA ILE A 310 0.68 4.50 -13.75
C ILE A 310 1.37 3.51 -14.69
N GLU A 311 2.27 3.97 -15.55
CA GLU A 311 3.07 3.09 -16.41
C GLU A 311 3.93 2.13 -15.57
N GLN A 312 4.63 2.63 -14.55
CA GLN A 312 5.51 1.81 -13.73
C GLN A 312 4.77 0.75 -12.90
N ILE A 313 3.60 1.07 -12.34
CA ILE A 313 2.83 0.09 -11.54
C ILE A 313 2.29 -1.07 -12.39
N THR A 314 2.13 -0.90 -13.70
CA THR A 314 1.74 -2.02 -14.59
C THR A 314 2.85 -3.05 -14.78
N ILE A 315 4.11 -2.67 -14.52
CA ILE A 315 5.29 -3.54 -14.71
C ILE A 315 5.67 -4.23 -13.39
N LEU A 316 5.33 -3.63 -12.24
CA LEU A 316 5.66 -4.14 -10.92
C LEU A 316 4.95 -5.47 -10.61
N LYS A 317 5.72 -6.46 -10.15
CA LYS A 317 5.21 -7.78 -9.74
C LYS A 317 5.19 -8.00 -8.22
N ASN A 318 5.78 -7.10 -7.44
CA ASN A 318 5.95 -7.27 -6.00
C ASN A 318 5.19 -6.20 -5.22
N LEU A 319 4.41 -6.64 -4.22
CA LEU A 319 3.62 -5.81 -3.32
C LEU A 319 4.45 -4.74 -2.61
N ASN A 320 5.60 -5.10 -2.04
CA ASN A 320 6.43 -4.15 -1.28
C ASN A 320 6.99 -3.06 -2.19
N ALA A 321 7.44 -3.43 -3.39
CA ALA A 321 7.95 -2.46 -4.37
C ALA A 321 6.86 -1.49 -4.85
N LEU A 322 5.62 -1.98 -5.04
CA LEU A 322 4.47 -1.14 -5.36
C LEU A 322 4.19 -0.12 -4.25
N LEU A 323 4.19 -0.56 -3.00
CA LEU A 323 3.91 0.29 -1.84
C LEU A 323 5.01 1.34 -1.61
N ASP A 324 6.28 0.93 -1.67
CA ASP A 324 7.41 1.85 -1.55
C ASP A 324 7.39 2.93 -2.63
N GLN A 325 7.07 2.53 -3.86
CA GLN A 325 6.96 3.46 -4.97
C GLN A 325 5.76 4.40 -4.83
N LEU A 326 4.60 3.89 -4.41
CA LEU A 326 3.40 4.70 -4.12
C LEU A 326 3.71 5.77 -3.07
N VAL A 327 4.26 5.36 -1.93
CA VAL A 327 4.60 6.26 -0.82
C VAL A 327 5.61 7.30 -1.29
N SER A 328 6.69 6.87 -1.95
CA SER A 328 7.74 7.76 -2.47
C SER A 328 7.20 8.77 -3.47
N VAL A 329 6.34 8.37 -4.41
CA VAL A 329 5.78 9.29 -5.41
C VAL A 329 4.89 10.33 -4.75
N ILE A 330 4.02 9.93 -3.82
CA ILE A 330 3.13 10.87 -3.13
C ILE A 330 3.94 11.83 -2.25
N THR A 331 4.88 11.34 -1.45
CA THR A 331 5.64 12.16 -0.50
C THR A 331 6.56 13.16 -1.21
N ASN A 332 7.34 12.70 -2.18
CA ASN A 332 8.27 13.54 -2.94
C ASN A 332 7.53 14.60 -3.78
N THR A 333 6.41 14.23 -4.40
CA THR A 333 5.67 15.15 -5.28
C THR A 333 4.92 16.22 -4.49
N LEU A 334 4.35 15.85 -3.33
CA LEU A 334 3.46 16.73 -2.57
C LEU A 334 4.11 17.35 -1.32
N SER A 335 5.42 17.17 -1.15
CA SER A 335 6.19 17.73 -0.02
C SER A 335 5.76 17.19 1.36
N PHE A 336 5.46 15.90 1.45
CA PHE A 336 5.33 15.21 2.74
C PHE A 336 6.69 14.67 3.17
N LYS A 337 6.98 14.69 4.47
CA LYS A 337 8.27 14.23 5.01
C LYS A 337 8.40 12.71 4.91
N GLU A 338 7.33 12.00 5.23
CA GLU A 338 7.22 10.55 5.21
C GLU A 338 5.76 10.17 4.94
N GLY A 339 5.51 8.89 4.71
CA GLY A 339 4.18 8.32 4.60
C GLY A 339 4.22 6.86 5.01
N ARG A 340 3.15 6.35 5.59
CA ARG A 340 3.06 4.95 6.02
C ARG A 340 1.82 4.31 5.43
N PHE A 341 2.04 3.19 4.75
CA PHE A 341 0.96 2.39 4.19
C PHE A 341 0.65 1.22 5.12
N TYR A 342 -0.63 1.04 5.43
CA TYR A 342 -1.14 -0.03 6.27
C TYR A 342 -1.97 -0.97 5.39
N ILE A 343 -1.53 -2.22 5.22
CA ILE A 343 -2.24 -3.25 4.46
C ILE A 343 -3.31 -3.86 5.36
N LYS A 344 -4.55 -3.98 4.86
CA LYS A 344 -5.71 -4.52 5.60
C LYS A 344 -5.79 -4.01 7.05
N PRO A 345 -5.94 -2.67 7.24
CA PRO A 345 -5.98 -2.07 8.57
C PRO A 345 -7.18 -2.60 9.36
N LYS A 346 -7.01 -2.76 10.68
CA LYS A 346 -8.13 -3.01 11.59
C LYS A 346 -8.90 -1.71 11.78
N LEU A 347 -10.12 -1.66 11.26
CA LEU A 347 -10.98 -0.47 11.32
C LEU A 347 -12.23 -0.77 12.11
N ASP A 348 -12.70 0.21 12.90
CA ASP A 348 -14.03 0.16 13.51
C ASP A 348 -15.10 0.08 12.40
N LYS A 349 -16.19 -0.65 12.66
CA LYS A 349 -17.22 -0.96 11.66
C LYS A 349 -17.76 0.30 10.97
N ASP A 350 -18.05 1.35 11.74
CA ASP A 350 -18.61 2.60 11.23
C ASP A 350 -17.63 3.33 10.30
N VAL A 351 -16.33 3.29 10.62
CA VAL A 351 -15.27 3.89 9.79
C VAL A 351 -15.09 3.10 8.50
N TYR A 352 -15.16 1.77 8.59
CA TYR A 352 -15.06 0.87 7.44
C TYR A 352 -16.21 1.12 6.45
N GLU A 353 -17.45 1.15 6.92
CA GLU A 353 -18.64 1.45 6.09
C GLU A 353 -18.59 2.87 5.49
N TRP A 354 -18.10 3.84 6.27
CA TRP A 354 -17.94 5.21 5.79
C TRP A 354 -16.93 5.30 4.65
N PHE A 355 -15.79 4.62 4.76
CA PHE A 355 -14.76 4.59 3.73
C PHE A 355 -15.29 3.99 2.43
N ILE A 356 -16.03 2.88 2.50
CA ILE A 356 -16.65 2.26 1.32
C ILE A 356 -17.61 3.22 0.63
N THR A 357 -18.41 3.95 1.42
CA THR A 357 -19.45 4.84 0.89
C THR A 357 -18.87 6.08 0.22
N ASN A 358 -17.87 6.71 0.84
CA ASN A 358 -17.37 8.02 0.42
C ASN A 358 -16.12 7.94 -0.48
N ASN A 359 -15.27 6.92 -0.26
CA ASN A 359 -14.07 6.64 -1.01
C ASN A 359 -13.28 7.90 -1.45
N HIS A 360 -12.83 8.72 -0.51
CA HIS A 360 -11.97 9.87 -0.76
C HIS A 360 -10.95 10.09 0.37
N LEU A 361 -9.91 10.90 0.11
CA LEU A 361 -8.96 11.38 1.11
C LEU A 361 -9.69 12.16 2.21
N ILE A 362 -9.31 11.93 3.46
CA ILE A 362 -9.82 12.64 4.64
C ILE A 362 -8.69 13.46 5.26
N GLU A 363 -9.00 14.69 5.67
CA GLU A 363 -8.08 15.56 6.42
C GLU A 363 -8.54 15.68 7.88
N LEU A 364 -7.61 15.63 8.83
CA LEU A 364 -7.88 15.74 10.26
C LEU A 364 -8.72 17.00 10.60
N ASN A 365 -8.29 18.16 10.10
CA ASN A 365 -8.99 19.44 10.32
C ASN A 365 -10.45 19.42 9.79
N MET A 366 -10.72 18.64 8.73
CA MET A 366 -12.07 18.51 8.19
C MET A 366 -12.95 17.68 9.14
N VAL A 367 -12.41 16.61 9.72
CA VAL A 367 -13.12 15.78 10.69
C VAL A 367 -13.44 16.55 11.97
N GLU A 368 -12.50 17.38 12.44
CA GLU A 368 -12.67 18.20 13.65
C GLU A 368 -13.74 19.29 13.48
N SER A 369 -13.83 19.91 12.30
CA SER A 369 -14.63 21.12 12.09
C SER A 369 -15.96 20.89 11.36
N ASN A 370 -16.06 19.87 10.51
CA ASN A 370 -17.23 19.68 9.65
C ASN A 370 -18.33 18.88 10.39
N PRO A 371 -19.58 19.40 10.46
CA PRO A 371 -20.71 18.70 11.09
C PRO A 371 -21.03 17.34 10.48
N ALA A 372 -20.69 17.10 9.21
CA ALA A 372 -20.94 15.84 8.52
C ALA A 372 -20.23 14.63 9.18
N TYR A 373 -19.21 14.87 10.01
CA TYR A 373 -18.47 13.81 10.70
C TYR A 373 -18.95 13.57 12.14
N ASN A 374 -19.97 14.29 12.65
CA ASN A 374 -20.32 14.26 14.07
C ASN A 374 -20.53 12.83 14.64
N GLU A 375 -21.19 11.93 13.89
CA GLU A 375 -21.49 10.57 14.34
C GLU A 375 -20.24 9.66 14.39
N ILE A 376 -19.26 9.91 13.53
CA ILE A 376 -18.07 9.06 13.32
C ILE A 376 -16.76 9.72 13.81
N ARG A 377 -16.83 10.97 14.27
CA ARG A 377 -15.68 11.84 14.56
C ARG A 377 -14.71 11.18 15.52
N ASN A 378 -15.21 10.64 16.63
CA ASN A 378 -14.36 10.06 17.67
C ASN A 378 -13.55 8.87 17.13
N ASN A 379 -14.16 8.03 16.29
CA ASN A 379 -13.49 6.87 15.69
C ASN A 379 -12.41 7.33 14.70
N PHE A 380 -12.68 8.38 13.90
CA PHE A 380 -11.67 8.96 13.01
C PHE A 380 -10.52 9.64 13.75
N LEU A 381 -10.81 10.42 14.81
CA LEU A 381 -9.76 11.07 15.62
C LEU A 381 -8.83 10.03 16.24
N LYS A 382 -9.39 8.95 16.81
CA LYS A 382 -8.62 7.81 17.31
C LYS A 382 -7.76 7.17 16.22
N LEU A 383 -8.28 7.05 15.00
CA LEU A 383 -7.54 6.49 13.86
C LEU A 383 -6.38 7.39 13.40
N PHE A 384 -6.59 8.71 13.38
CA PHE A 384 -5.54 9.69 13.07
C PHE A 384 -4.42 9.65 14.10
N ASP A 385 -4.77 9.52 15.40
CA ASP A 385 -3.82 9.37 16.50
C ASP A 385 -3.04 8.05 16.40
N GLU A 386 -3.73 6.92 16.16
CA GLU A 386 -3.11 5.59 16.01
C GLU A 386 -2.07 5.56 14.89
N TYR A 387 -2.38 6.20 13.76
CA TYR A 387 -1.49 6.25 12.60
C TYR A 387 -0.57 7.47 12.56
N ASN A 388 -0.62 8.34 13.58
CA ASN A 388 0.14 9.59 13.68
C ASN A 388 0.14 10.37 12.35
N SER A 389 -1.06 10.67 11.86
CA SER A 389 -1.29 11.24 10.53
C SER A 389 -2.24 12.42 10.56
N ASN A 390 -2.15 13.30 9.55
CA ASN A 390 -3.07 14.42 9.33
C ASN A 390 -3.95 14.18 8.10
N TYR A 391 -3.55 13.25 7.23
CA TYR A 391 -4.29 12.85 6.05
C TYR A 391 -4.37 11.32 5.98
N LEU A 392 -5.58 10.82 5.71
CA LEU A 392 -5.84 9.40 5.50
C LEU A 392 -6.38 9.18 4.10
N ILE A 393 -5.75 8.28 3.35
CA ILE A 393 -6.12 7.94 1.98
C ILE A 393 -6.52 6.45 1.94
N PRO A 394 -7.81 6.13 1.79
CA PRO A 394 -8.27 4.73 1.73
C PRO A 394 -8.06 4.15 0.33
N PHE A 395 -7.55 2.92 0.26
CA PHE A 395 -7.39 2.17 -0.98
C PHE A 395 -8.44 1.07 -1.01
N ILE A 396 -9.43 1.22 -1.87
CA ILE A 396 -10.65 0.40 -1.88
C ILE A 396 -10.82 -0.25 -3.25
N ASN A 397 -11.16 -1.52 -3.27
CA ASN A 397 -11.56 -2.24 -4.48
C ASN A 397 -12.70 -3.20 -4.15
N ASN A 398 -13.73 -3.31 -4.99
CA ASN A 398 -14.87 -4.21 -4.80
C ASN A 398 -15.50 -4.18 -3.38
N ASN A 399 -15.71 -2.99 -2.81
CA ASN A 399 -16.21 -2.78 -1.43
C ASN A 399 -15.33 -3.40 -0.32
N GLU A 400 -14.05 -3.66 -0.60
CA GLU A 400 -13.05 -4.05 0.41
C GLU A 400 -12.01 -2.95 0.58
N VAL A 401 -11.72 -2.57 1.84
CA VAL A 401 -10.61 -1.66 2.15
C VAL A 401 -9.32 -2.47 2.14
N LEU A 402 -8.56 -2.37 1.05
CA LEU A 402 -7.30 -3.08 0.85
C LEU A 402 -6.16 -2.51 1.70
N GLY A 403 -6.19 -1.21 1.93
CA GLY A 403 -5.17 -0.52 2.70
C GLY A 403 -5.49 0.94 2.97
N LEU A 404 -4.67 1.56 3.81
CA LEU A 404 -4.79 2.94 4.21
C LEU A 404 -3.41 3.59 4.21
N LEU A 405 -3.26 4.71 3.50
CA LEU A 405 -2.05 5.51 3.53
C LEU A 405 -2.25 6.68 4.50
N GLY A 406 -1.47 6.69 5.57
CA GLY A 406 -1.34 7.81 6.48
C GLY A 406 -0.23 8.74 6.03
N LEU A 407 -0.54 10.03 5.92
CA LEU A 407 0.45 11.08 5.67
C LEU A 407 0.41 12.10 6.82
N PRO A 408 1.58 12.56 7.28
CA PRO A 408 1.67 13.62 8.28
C PRO A 408 1.32 14.98 7.66
N GLU A 409 1.43 16.05 8.44
CA GLU A 409 1.32 17.40 7.91
C GLU A 409 2.38 17.69 6.82
N LYS A 410 2.00 18.48 5.81
CA LYS A 410 2.92 18.88 4.74
C LYS A 410 4.07 19.70 5.31
N THR A 411 5.29 19.45 4.85
CA THR A 411 6.50 20.20 5.25
C THR A 411 6.41 21.70 4.99
N ASN A 412 5.58 22.10 4.01
CA ASN A 412 5.36 23.49 3.64
C ASN A 412 4.17 24.13 4.36
N PHE A 413 3.48 23.40 5.24
CA PHE A 413 2.30 23.79 6.02
C PHE A 413 1.17 24.39 5.16
N LYS A 414 1.06 23.95 3.90
CA LYS A 414 -0.04 24.34 2.99
C LYS A 414 -1.08 23.25 2.98
N GLN A 415 -2.35 23.66 2.92
CA GLN A 415 -3.46 22.78 2.58
C GLN A 415 -3.28 22.21 1.17
N LEU A 416 -3.87 21.03 0.93
CA LEU A 416 -3.85 20.39 -0.38
C LEU A 416 -4.60 21.24 -1.41
N SER A 417 -3.99 21.49 -2.56
CA SER A 417 -4.67 22.15 -3.67
C SER A 417 -5.64 21.19 -4.36
N LYS A 418 -6.60 21.72 -5.11
CA LYS A 418 -7.54 20.90 -5.89
C LYS A 418 -6.82 19.96 -6.86
N GLU A 419 -5.74 20.43 -7.48
CA GLU A 419 -4.92 19.62 -8.38
C GLU A 419 -4.17 18.51 -7.64
N GLU A 420 -3.68 18.77 -6.42
CA GLU A 420 -3.02 17.76 -5.58
C GLU A 420 -4.02 16.69 -5.12
N VAL A 421 -5.24 17.08 -4.72
CA VAL A 421 -6.32 16.12 -4.38
C VAL A 421 -6.70 15.28 -5.59
N SER A 422 -6.84 15.89 -6.78
CA SER A 422 -7.11 15.15 -8.02
C SER A 422 -6.00 14.16 -8.35
N PHE A 423 -4.75 14.56 -8.18
CA PHE A 423 -3.59 13.70 -8.36
C PHE A 423 -3.60 12.50 -7.39
N ILE A 424 -3.81 12.76 -6.10
CA ILE A 424 -3.92 11.69 -5.08
C ILE A 424 -5.03 10.71 -5.46
N ASN A 425 -6.21 11.21 -5.83
CA ASN A 425 -7.35 10.36 -6.17
C ASN A 425 -7.06 9.45 -7.39
N ASN A 426 -6.40 9.97 -8.42
CA ASN A 426 -6.05 9.19 -9.61
C ASN A 426 -5.00 8.11 -9.29
N ILE A 427 -3.92 8.51 -8.60
CA ILE A 427 -2.87 7.59 -8.14
C ILE A 427 -3.47 6.48 -7.28
N ARG A 428 -4.31 6.86 -6.31
CA ARG A 428 -5.00 5.95 -5.41
C ARG A 428 -5.87 4.96 -6.17
N SER A 429 -6.74 5.42 -7.07
CA SER A 429 -7.60 4.53 -7.85
C SER A 429 -6.81 3.53 -8.70
N ALA A 430 -5.76 3.98 -9.39
CA ALA A 430 -4.91 3.08 -10.18
C ALA A 430 -4.19 2.07 -9.29
N THR A 431 -3.69 2.52 -8.14
CA THR A 431 -2.95 1.66 -7.21
C THR A 431 -3.88 0.70 -6.47
N SER A 432 -5.12 1.05 -6.16
CA SER A 432 -6.10 0.13 -5.56
C SER A 432 -6.31 -1.12 -6.43
N ILE A 433 -6.35 -0.94 -7.76
CA ILE A 433 -6.45 -2.06 -8.70
C ILE A 433 -5.16 -2.90 -8.70
N ALA A 434 -4.00 -2.25 -8.81
CA ALA A 434 -2.71 -2.94 -8.79
C ALA A 434 -2.47 -3.69 -7.47
N LEU A 435 -2.87 -3.09 -6.34
CA LEU A 435 -2.77 -3.65 -5.00
C LEU A 435 -3.67 -4.88 -4.85
N ALA A 436 -4.91 -4.82 -5.34
CA ALA A 436 -5.82 -5.96 -5.33
C ALA A 436 -5.21 -7.16 -6.09
N ASN A 437 -4.66 -6.90 -7.27
CA ASN A 437 -4.01 -7.93 -8.09
C ASN A 437 -2.79 -8.51 -7.35
N SER A 438 -1.93 -7.66 -6.79
CA SER A 438 -0.74 -8.14 -6.08
C SER A 438 -1.10 -8.98 -4.85
N ILE A 439 -2.07 -8.56 -4.04
CA ILE A 439 -2.56 -9.33 -2.88
C ILE A 439 -3.15 -10.68 -3.34
N MET A 440 -3.89 -10.69 -4.45
CA MET A 440 -4.44 -11.92 -5.02
C MET A 440 -3.33 -12.88 -5.47
N TYR A 441 -2.30 -12.39 -6.18
CA TYR A 441 -1.17 -13.21 -6.60
C TYR A 441 -0.38 -13.79 -5.41
N ASP A 442 -0.13 -12.99 -4.37
CA ASP A 442 0.53 -13.46 -3.15
C ASP A 442 -0.30 -14.55 -2.45
N ASN A 443 -1.62 -14.35 -2.33
CA ASN A 443 -2.52 -15.36 -1.75
C ASN A 443 -2.54 -16.66 -2.58
N ILE A 444 -2.62 -16.57 -3.91
CA ILE A 444 -2.58 -17.74 -4.79
C ILE A 444 -1.25 -18.48 -4.64
N THR A 445 -0.14 -17.73 -4.61
CA THR A 445 1.20 -18.32 -4.47
C THR A 445 1.35 -19.02 -3.12
N ASN A 446 0.88 -18.39 -2.04
CA ASN A 446 0.89 -19.00 -0.70
C ASN A 446 0.00 -20.24 -0.63
N LEU A 447 -1.23 -20.18 -1.16
CA LEU A 447 -2.13 -21.34 -1.23
C LEU A 447 -1.53 -22.49 -2.04
N LYS A 448 -0.87 -22.18 -3.17
CA LYS A 448 -0.17 -23.17 -3.97
C LYS A 448 0.98 -23.80 -3.19
N ASN A 449 1.81 -23.00 -2.54
CA ASN A 449 2.93 -23.50 -1.73
C ASN A 449 2.44 -24.35 -0.54
N ASP A 450 1.37 -23.93 0.14
CA ASP A 450 0.76 -24.69 1.23
C ASP A 450 0.15 -26.00 0.74
N LEU A 451 -0.48 -26.00 -0.43
CA LEU A 451 -1.01 -27.19 -1.08
C LEU A 451 0.12 -28.16 -1.47
N GLU A 452 1.17 -27.67 -2.13
CA GLU A 452 2.34 -28.48 -2.49
C GLU A 452 3.03 -29.05 -1.24
N LYS A 453 3.16 -28.26 -0.18
CA LYS A 453 3.72 -28.71 1.10
C LYS A 453 2.85 -29.77 1.78
N SER A 454 1.53 -29.61 1.74
CA SER A 454 0.57 -30.57 2.27
C SER A 454 0.59 -31.88 1.46
N GLU A 455 0.63 -31.80 0.12
CA GLU A 455 0.74 -32.95 -0.77
C GLU A 455 2.05 -33.71 -0.54
N LEU A 456 3.19 -33.01 -0.50
CA LEU A 456 4.50 -33.60 -0.20
C LEU A 456 4.52 -34.26 1.17
N LYS A 457 3.93 -33.62 2.19
CA LYS A 457 3.81 -34.20 3.54
C LYS A 457 2.99 -35.49 3.50
N TYR A 458 1.84 -35.50 2.85
CA TYR A 458 1.00 -36.70 2.70
C TYR A 458 1.75 -37.81 1.97
N ARG A 459 2.34 -37.51 0.80
CA ARG A 459 3.14 -38.46 0.01
C ARG A 459 4.29 -39.04 0.81
N THR A 460 5.00 -38.22 1.59
CA THR A 460 6.13 -38.67 2.42
C THR A 460 5.67 -39.60 3.53
N ILE A 461 4.56 -39.29 4.22
CA ILE A 461 4.00 -40.16 5.27
C ILE A 461 3.53 -41.48 4.65
N PHE A 462 2.87 -41.42 3.50
CA PHE A 462 2.37 -42.58 2.78
C PHE A 462 3.52 -43.51 2.33
N GLU A 463 4.54 -42.98 1.67
CA GLU A 463 5.65 -43.76 1.12
C GLU A 463 6.64 -44.29 2.17
N ASN A 464 6.86 -43.54 3.26
CA ASN A 464 7.79 -43.93 4.33
C ASN A 464 7.14 -44.73 5.46
N ALA A 465 5.83 -44.98 5.42
CA ALA A 465 5.19 -45.88 6.38
C ALA A 465 5.81 -47.28 6.28
N THR A 466 6.04 -47.92 7.42
CA THR A 466 6.55 -49.30 7.49
C THR A 466 5.46 -50.33 7.17
N GLU A 467 4.21 -49.97 7.41
CA GLU A 467 3.02 -50.75 7.07
C GLU A 467 2.66 -50.56 5.60
N GLY A 468 2.15 -51.62 4.97
CA GLY A 468 1.62 -51.57 3.62
C GLY A 468 0.26 -50.88 3.59
N ILE A 469 0.20 -49.64 3.13
CA ILE A 469 -1.04 -48.86 3.00
C ILE A 469 -1.62 -49.07 1.60
N PHE A 470 -2.92 -49.31 1.50
CA PHE A 470 -3.61 -49.51 0.23
C PHE A 470 -5.00 -48.87 0.18
N GLN A 471 -5.46 -48.54 -1.03
CA GLN A 471 -6.85 -48.31 -1.35
C GLN A 471 -7.28 -49.26 -2.47
N ALA A 472 -8.45 -49.87 -2.33
CA ALA A 472 -8.97 -50.84 -3.29
C ALA A 472 -10.46 -50.63 -3.57
N LEU A 473 -10.88 -50.81 -4.81
CA LEU A 473 -12.29 -50.83 -5.20
C LEU A 473 -13.04 -52.00 -4.54
N PRO A 474 -14.39 -51.95 -4.49
CA PRO A 474 -15.20 -53.05 -3.92
C PRO A 474 -15.01 -54.41 -4.60
N ASP A 475 -14.50 -54.44 -5.83
CA ASP A 475 -14.18 -55.67 -6.56
C ASP A 475 -12.76 -56.20 -6.26
N GLY A 476 -12.03 -55.56 -5.35
CA GLY A 476 -10.68 -55.90 -4.90
C GLY A 476 -9.53 -55.35 -5.76
N LYS A 477 -9.82 -54.58 -6.81
CA LYS A 477 -8.77 -53.92 -7.62
C LYS A 477 -8.14 -52.77 -6.86
N LEU A 478 -6.82 -52.70 -6.88
CA LEU A 478 -6.05 -51.66 -6.21
C LEU A 478 -6.15 -50.32 -6.96
N ILE A 479 -6.35 -49.23 -6.22
CA ILE A 479 -6.34 -47.84 -6.70
C ILE A 479 -4.97 -47.23 -6.46
N THR A 480 -4.45 -47.39 -5.24
CA THR A 480 -3.12 -46.93 -4.84
C THR A 480 -2.57 -47.82 -3.75
N VAL A 481 -1.24 -47.97 -3.70
CA VAL A 481 -0.50 -48.63 -2.63
C VAL A 481 0.81 -47.88 -2.38
N ASN A 482 1.34 -47.96 -1.16
CA ASN A 482 2.65 -47.38 -0.86
C ASN A 482 3.82 -48.34 -1.15
N SER A 483 5.05 -47.83 -1.10
CA SER A 483 6.26 -48.63 -1.29
C SER A 483 6.38 -49.81 -0.32
N ALA A 484 5.93 -49.69 0.93
CA ALA A 484 5.98 -50.79 1.89
C ALA A 484 5.08 -51.96 1.50
N MET A 485 3.88 -51.70 0.98
CA MET A 485 2.96 -52.75 0.50
C MET A 485 3.60 -53.59 -0.61
N ALA A 486 4.23 -52.93 -1.58
CA ALA A 486 4.95 -53.62 -2.66
C ALA A 486 6.10 -54.47 -2.10
N LYS A 487 6.92 -53.92 -1.20
CA LYS A 487 8.06 -54.62 -0.58
C LYS A 487 7.64 -55.82 0.27
N ILE A 488 6.63 -55.67 1.13
CA ILE A 488 6.08 -56.77 1.95
C ILE A 488 5.65 -57.93 1.03
N CYS A 489 5.06 -57.63 -0.11
CA CYS A 489 4.59 -58.65 -1.05
C CYS A 489 5.65 -59.13 -2.06
N GLY A 490 6.90 -58.62 -2.01
CA GLY A 490 7.99 -59.01 -2.91
C GLY A 490 7.98 -58.35 -4.30
N TYR A 491 7.37 -57.17 -4.46
CA TYR A 491 7.30 -56.44 -5.72
C TYR A 491 8.26 -55.24 -5.77
N ASP A 492 8.84 -55.00 -6.95
CA ASP A 492 9.85 -53.97 -7.17
C ASP A 492 9.27 -52.55 -7.19
N SER A 493 7.99 -52.39 -7.56
CA SER A 493 7.30 -51.09 -7.56
C SER A 493 5.82 -51.21 -7.18
N PRO A 494 5.24 -50.16 -6.56
CA PRO A 494 3.81 -50.05 -6.33
C PRO A 494 2.97 -50.25 -7.60
N ASP A 495 3.40 -49.68 -8.73
CA ASP A 495 2.69 -49.81 -10.01
C ASP A 495 2.63 -51.26 -10.51
N ASP A 496 3.73 -52.01 -10.37
CA ASP A 496 3.76 -53.43 -10.73
C ASP A 496 2.80 -54.25 -9.86
N PHE A 497 2.72 -53.92 -8.57
CA PHE A 497 1.80 -54.55 -7.63
C PHE A 497 0.33 -54.24 -7.97
N ILE A 498 -0.01 -52.98 -8.22
CA ILE A 498 -1.38 -52.53 -8.55
C ILE A 498 -1.93 -53.26 -9.80
N GLN A 499 -1.08 -53.50 -10.80
CA GLN A 499 -1.50 -54.14 -12.04
C GLN A 499 -1.69 -55.67 -11.92
N LYS A 500 -0.92 -56.33 -11.06
CA LYS A 500 -0.84 -57.80 -11.00
C LYS A 500 -1.65 -58.42 -9.85
N VAL A 501 -1.98 -57.64 -8.82
CA VAL A 501 -2.57 -58.15 -7.59
C VAL A 501 -4.01 -57.66 -7.42
N ASN A 502 -4.88 -58.58 -6.99
CA ASN A 502 -6.26 -58.27 -6.64
C ASN A 502 -6.53 -58.81 -5.22
N LEU A 503 -6.97 -57.93 -4.32
CA LEU A 503 -7.17 -58.24 -2.90
C LEU A 503 -8.57 -58.78 -2.57
N LYS A 504 -9.42 -59.07 -3.57
CA LYS A 504 -10.83 -59.46 -3.37
C LYS A 504 -11.02 -60.58 -2.34
N ASN A 505 -10.23 -61.65 -2.43
CA ASN A 505 -10.36 -62.79 -1.52
C ASN A 505 -9.88 -62.42 -0.11
N LEU A 506 -8.73 -61.74 -0.03
CA LEU A 506 -8.15 -61.29 1.24
C LEU A 506 -9.10 -60.34 2.00
N LEU A 507 -9.68 -59.35 1.31
CA LEU A 507 -10.62 -58.39 1.88
C LEU A 507 -11.96 -59.04 2.25
N LYS A 508 -12.38 -60.09 1.53
CA LYS A 508 -13.64 -60.78 1.83
C LYS A 508 -13.53 -61.68 3.07
N GLU A 509 -12.38 -62.32 3.26
CA GLU A 509 -12.18 -63.34 4.29
C GLU A 509 -11.62 -62.77 5.60
N HIS A 510 -10.85 -61.68 5.54
CA HIS A 510 -10.12 -61.16 6.70
C HIS A 510 -10.38 -59.67 6.91
N LYS A 511 -11.42 -59.33 7.67
CA LYS A 511 -11.68 -57.98 8.17
C LYS A 511 -11.13 -57.84 9.59
N ASN A 512 -10.02 -57.11 9.74
CA ASN A 512 -9.30 -56.92 11.01
C ASN A 512 -8.82 -58.25 11.59
N GLY A 513 -7.99 -58.95 10.83
CA GLY A 513 -7.50 -60.27 11.21
C GLY A 513 -6.12 -60.58 10.61
N GLU A 514 -5.61 -61.74 10.96
CA GLU A 514 -4.36 -62.25 10.41
C GLU A 514 -4.64 -63.17 9.23
N ALA A 515 -3.79 -63.09 8.22
CA ALA A 515 -3.83 -63.95 7.04
C ALA A 515 -2.41 -64.38 6.67
N THR A 516 -2.29 -65.53 6.01
CA THR A 516 -1.02 -65.91 5.38
C THR A 516 -1.15 -65.65 3.90
N ILE A 517 -0.29 -64.78 3.38
CA ILE A 517 -0.21 -64.50 1.94
C ILE A 517 1.07 -65.09 1.36
N CYS A 518 1.05 -65.36 0.06
CA CYS A 518 2.22 -65.79 -0.68
C CYS A 518 2.84 -64.57 -1.37
N SER A 519 4.12 -64.31 -1.11
CA SER A 519 4.92 -63.31 -1.82
C SER A 519 5.06 -63.65 -3.30
N LYS A 520 5.44 -62.66 -4.13
CA LYS A 520 5.82 -62.87 -5.54
C LYS A 520 6.85 -64.00 -5.71
N ASP A 521 7.76 -64.14 -4.75
CA ASP A 521 8.85 -65.12 -4.76
C ASP A 521 8.45 -66.51 -4.20
N GLY A 522 7.19 -66.71 -3.83
CA GLY A 522 6.67 -68.00 -3.37
C GLY A 522 6.81 -68.26 -1.86
N HIS A 523 7.28 -67.28 -1.07
CA HIS A 523 7.40 -67.40 0.37
C HIS A 523 6.09 -67.04 1.09
N ASN A 524 5.74 -67.79 2.14
CA ASN A 524 4.59 -67.50 2.99
C ASN A 524 4.92 -66.39 3.99
N ILE A 525 4.13 -65.33 3.99
CA ILE A 525 4.25 -64.16 4.87
C ILE A 525 3.00 -64.09 5.73
N SER A 526 3.20 -64.04 7.05
CA SER A 526 2.09 -63.82 7.99
C SER A 526 1.83 -62.33 8.09
N ILE A 527 0.64 -61.91 7.68
CA ILE A 527 0.25 -60.51 7.69
C ILE A 527 -0.92 -60.27 8.64
N ALA A 528 -0.96 -59.10 9.26
CA ALA A 528 -2.14 -58.55 9.92
C ALA A 528 -2.77 -57.48 9.03
N ILE A 529 -4.03 -57.64 8.65
CA ILE A 529 -4.75 -56.71 7.77
C ILE A 529 -5.87 -56.00 8.54
N LYS A 530 -5.91 -54.67 8.43
CA LYS A 530 -6.97 -53.83 8.97
C LYS A 530 -7.45 -52.87 7.89
N TYR A 531 -8.75 -52.88 7.58
CA TYR A 531 -9.31 -51.98 6.57
C TYR A 531 -10.72 -51.52 6.94
N HIS A 532 -11.15 -50.40 6.36
CA HIS A 532 -12.48 -49.87 6.51
C HIS A 532 -13.06 -49.39 5.19
N ASP A 533 -14.37 -49.14 5.21
CA ASP A 533 -15.19 -48.87 4.04
C ASP A 533 -15.43 -47.36 3.91
N VAL A 534 -14.95 -46.76 2.81
CA VAL A 534 -15.18 -45.34 2.51
C VAL A 534 -16.42 -45.21 1.62
N LYS A 535 -17.35 -44.36 2.03
CA LYS A 535 -18.65 -44.16 1.38
C LYS A 535 -18.83 -42.73 0.90
N ASP A 536 -19.63 -42.55 -0.15
CA ASP A 536 -20.06 -41.23 -0.61
C ASP A 536 -21.10 -40.60 0.34
N ALA A 537 -21.49 -39.34 0.05
CA ALA A 537 -22.52 -38.62 0.82
C ALA A 537 -23.92 -39.29 0.77
N ASN A 538 -24.15 -40.21 -0.16
CA ASN A 538 -25.39 -40.96 -0.33
C ASN A 538 -25.33 -42.36 0.33
N GLY A 539 -24.20 -42.71 0.95
CA GLY A 539 -23.98 -43.99 1.62
C GLY A 539 -23.53 -45.14 0.71
N ASN A 540 -23.24 -44.89 -0.57
CA ASN A 540 -22.71 -45.89 -1.49
C ASN A 540 -21.23 -46.14 -1.20
N LEU A 541 -20.80 -47.40 -1.23
CA LEU A 541 -19.41 -47.79 -1.05
C LEU A 541 -18.57 -47.33 -2.25
N LEU A 542 -17.57 -46.47 -2.00
CA LEU A 542 -16.64 -45.99 -3.02
C LEU A 542 -15.42 -46.91 -3.14
N TYR A 543 -14.75 -47.16 -2.02
CA TYR A 543 -13.55 -47.99 -1.93
C TYR A 543 -13.28 -48.44 -0.49
N HIS A 544 -12.40 -49.42 -0.35
CA HIS A 544 -11.80 -49.84 0.92
C HIS A 544 -10.45 -49.17 1.08
N GLU A 545 -10.14 -48.69 2.28
CA GLU A 545 -8.79 -48.24 2.62
C GLU A 545 -8.30 -48.92 3.89
N GLY A 546 -7.03 -49.32 3.89
CA GLY A 546 -6.49 -50.14 4.95
C GLY A 546 -4.98 -50.21 4.96
N MET A 547 -4.48 -50.95 5.95
CA MET A 547 -3.08 -51.20 6.18
C MET A 547 -2.81 -52.68 6.42
N ILE A 548 -1.62 -53.12 6.05
CA ILE A 548 -1.10 -54.45 6.24
C ILE A 548 0.24 -54.37 6.98
N GLU A 549 0.39 -55.14 8.04
CA GLU A 549 1.63 -55.28 8.81
C GLU A 549 2.19 -56.68 8.61
N ASP A 550 3.50 -56.81 8.36
CA ASP A 550 4.18 -58.11 8.39
C ASP A 550 4.47 -58.50 9.85
N VAL A 551 3.86 -59.60 10.31
CA VAL A 551 3.96 -60.10 11.69
C VAL A 551 4.76 -61.40 11.79
N THR A 552 5.49 -61.78 10.73
CA THR A 552 6.20 -63.06 10.63
C THR A 552 7.25 -63.23 11.73
N GLU A 553 8.10 -62.23 11.99
CA GLU A 553 9.11 -62.30 13.05
C GLU A 553 8.49 -62.26 14.45
N LYS A 554 7.44 -61.44 14.62
CA LYS A 554 6.74 -61.28 15.90
C LYS A 554 6.15 -62.62 16.38
N LYS A 555 5.59 -63.42 15.47
CA LYS A 555 5.10 -64.78 15.79
C LYS A 555 6.21 -65.72 16.21
N ARG A 556 7.33 -65.76 15.46
CA ARG A 556 8.48 -66.62 15.80
C ARG A 556 9.07 -66.29 17.18
N ALA A 557 9.13 -65.01 17.54
CA ALA A 557 9.68 -64.60 18.82
C ALA A 557 8.77 -65.01 20.01
N GLU A 558 7.45 -64.94 19.84
CA GLU A 558 6.49 -65.33 20.88
C GLU A 558 6.47 -66.85 21.09
N GLU A 559 6.56 -67.64 20.02
CA GLU A 559 6.66 -69.11 20.10
C GLU A 559 7.91 -69.55 20.91
N LEU A 560 9.06 -68.92 20.65
CA LEU A 560 10.31 -69.19 21.38
C LEU A 560 10.23 -68.80 22.87
N ARG A 561 9.48 -67.72 23.21
CA ARG A 561 9.29 -67.29 24.59
C ARG A 561 8.51 -68.31 25.41
N ILE A 562 7.43 -68.84 24.82
CA ILE A 562 6.55 -69.81 25.47
C ILE A 562 7.29 -71.12 25.77
N GLU A 563 8.14 -71.60 24.85
CA GLU A 563 8.93 -72.82 25.07
C GLU A 563 9.95 -72.65 26.21
N LYS A 564 10.59 -71.48 26.32
CA LYS A 564 11.57 -71.20 27.37
C LYS A 564 10.96 -71.19 28.77
N GLU A 565 9.79 -70.55 28.93
CA GLU A 565 9.11 -70.45 30.23
C GLU A 565 8.66 -71.81 30.77
N ALA A 566 8.30 -72.75 29.90
CA ALA A 566 7.93 -74.12 30.28
C ALA A 566 9.14 -74.92 30.81
N ALA A 567 10.33 -74.73 30.25
CA ALA A 567 11.54 -75.42 30.68
C ALA A 567 12.02 -74.97 32.07
N ASP A 568 11.98 -73.67 32.35
CA ASP A 568 12.45 -73.09 33.62
C ASP A 568 11.57 -73.51 34.82
N ALA A 569 10.26 -73.67 34.61
CA ALA A 569 9.33 -74.09 35.65
C ALA A 569 9.58 -75.54 36.14
N SER A 570 9.94 -76.45 35.23
CA SER A 570 10.20 -77.86 35.54
C SER A 570 11.47 -78.04 36.42
N ASN A 571 12.54 -77.32 36.08
CA ASN A 571 13.82 -77.40 36.81
C ASN A 571 13.71 -76.90 38.26
N LYS A 572 12.91 -75.87 38.50
CA LYS A 572 12.71 -75.30 39.84
C LYS A 572 11.97 -76.27 40.78
N ALA A 573 10.93 -76.94 40.28
CA ALA A 573 10.16 -77.91 41.06
C ALA A 573 10.98 -79.15 41.47
N LYS A 574 11.84 -79.65 40.58
CA LYS A 574 12.76 -80.78 40.86
C LYS A 574 13.73 -80.46 42.01
N SER A 575 14.27 -79.24 42.02
CA SER A 575 15.25 -78.79 43.02
C SER A 575 14.66 -78.65 44.42
N GLU A 576 13.44 -78.09 44.53
CA GLU A 576 12.75 -77.90 45.81
C GLU A 576 12.33 -79.24 46.46
N PHE A 577 11.93 -80.23 45.65
CA PHE A 577 11.57 -81.56 46.14
C PHE A 577 12.76 -82.30 46.77
N LEU A 578 13.92 -82.29 46.10
CA LEU A 578 15.12 -83.01 46.57
C LEU A 578 15.70 -82.40 47.86
N ALA A 579 15.70 -81.07 47.97
CA ALA A 579 16.14 -80.37 49.17
C ALA A 579 15.32 -80.74 50.41
N ASN A 580 13.99 -80.78 50.28
CA ASN A 580 13.10 -81.12 51.40
C ASN A 580 13.24 -82.59 51.82
N MET A 581 13.29 -83.52 50.86
CA MET A 581 13.42 -84.95 51.14
C MET A 581 14.73 -85.29 51.87
N SER A 582 15.83 -84.61 51.55
CA SER A 582 17.10 -84.87 52.25
C SER A 582 17.03 -84.52 53.74
N HIS A 583 16.39 -83.40 54.10
CA HIS A 583 16.22 -83.01 55.50
C HIS A 583 15.35 -84.02 56.30
N GLU A 584 14.29 -84.53 55.67
CA GLU A 584 13.38 -85.51 56.27
C GLU A 584 14.03 -86.90 56.44
N ILE A 585 15.00 -87.27 55.59
CA ILE A 585 15.76 -88.52 55.74
C ILE A 585 16.94 -88.35 56.71
N ARG A 586 17.62 -87.19 56.71
CA ARG A 586 18.77 -86.94 57.59
C ARG A 586 18.43 -87.09 59.07
N THR A 587 17.26 -86.59 59.47
CA THR A 587 16.82 -86.58 60.87
C THR A 587 16.67 -87.99 61.48
N PRO A 588 15.89 -88.92 60.90
CA PRO A 588 15.82 -90.29 61.41
C PRO A 588 17.15 -91.04 61.29
N MET A 589 17.94 -90.80 60.24
CA MET A 589 19.24 -91.46 60.06
C MET A 589 20.25 -91.06 61.14
N ASN A 590 20.34 -89.77 61.50
CA ASN A 590 21.15 -89.32 62.62
C ASN A 590 20.67 -89.91 63.96
N GLY A 591 19.36 -90.12 64.11
CA GLY A 591 18.78 -90.84 65.24
C GLY A 591 19.23 -92.31 65.30
N ILE A 592 19.20 -93.02 64.17
CA ILE A 592 19.70 -94.40 64.07
C ILE A 592 21.20 -94.45 64.39
N ILE A 593 22.02 -93.58 63.81
CA ILE A 593 23.47 -93.52 64.10
C ILE A 593 23.69 -93.29 65.59
N GLY A 594 23.04 -92.30 66.19
CA GLY A 594 23.19 -92.00 67.62
C GLY A 594 22.77 -93.15 68.53
N MET A 595 21.64 -93.80 68.24
CA MET A 595 21.19 -94.96 69.03
C MET A 595 22.11 -96.17 68.86
N THR A 596 22.68 -96.35 67.67
CA THR A 596 23.60 -97.46 67.40
C THR A 596 24.95 -97.20 68.04
N THR A 597 25.46 -95.96 68.05
CA THR A 597 26.66 -95.56 68.82
C THR A 597 26.48 -95.84 70.32
N LEU A 598 25.36 -95.39 70.90
CA LEU A 598 25.07 -95.63 72.31
C LEU A 598 24.94 -97.13 72.62
N LEU A 599 24.40 -97.92 71.68
CA LEU A 599 24.29 -99.37 71.83
C LEU A 599 25.68 -100.04 71.81
N LEU A 600 26.57 -99.60 70.92
CA LEU A 600 27.94 -100.09 70.79
C LEU A 600 28.81 -99.80 72.03
N ASP A 601 28.49 -98.75 72.78
CA ASP A 601 29.13 -98.42 74.07
C ASP A 601 28.67 -99.31 75.25
N THR A 602 27.70 -100.22 75.02
CA THR A 602 27.23 -101.18 76.04
C THR A 602 27.92 -102.55 75.92
N SER A 603 27.76 -103.39 76.94
CA SER A 603 28.30 -104.77 76.92
C SER A 603 27.50 -105.68 75.97
N LEU A 604 27.88 -105.69 74.69
CA LEU A 604 27.29 -106.56 73.66
C LEU A 604 28.06 -107.86 73.50
N ASN A 605 27.36 -108.92 73.07
CA ASN A 605 28.03 -110.12 72.55
C ASN A 605 28.52 -109.90 71.11
N LYS A 606 29.36 -110.81 70.60
CA LYS A 606 30.02 -110.65 69.28
C LYS A 606 29.01 -110.45 68.13
N GLU A 607 27.95 -111.24 68.10
CA GLU A 607 26.94 -111.20 67.03
C GLU A 607 26.11 -109.90 67.09
N GLN A 608 25.74 -109.46 68.29
CA GLN A 608 25.05 -108.17 68.50
C GLN A 608 25.90 -106.98 68.09
N LYS A 609 27.22 -107.03 68.35
CA LYS A 609 28.16 -105.99 67.92
C LYS A 609 28.26 -105.92 66.39
N GLU A 610 28.41 -107.07 65.72
CA GLU A 610 28.44 -107.12 64.24
C GLU A 610 27.14 -106.57 63.60
N PHE A 611 25.98 -106.83 64.20
CA PHE A 611 24.71 -106.24 63.74
C PHE A 611 24.67 -104.73 63.95
N ALA A 612 25.10 -104.22 65.11
CA ALA A 612 25.13 -102.79 65.38
C ALA A 612 26.13 -102.06 64.45
N ASP A 613 27.33 -102.59 64.26
CA ASP A 613 28.32 -102.05 63.32
C ASP A 613 27.77 -101.98 61.89
N THR A 614 27.05 -103.03 61.45
CA THR A 614 26.42 -103.08 60.13
C THR A 614 25.32 -102.03 59.96
N ILE A 615 24.49 -101.82 60.99
CA ILE A 615 23.42 -100.81 60.99
C ILE A 615 24.04 -99.40 60.93
N GLN A 616 25.08 -99.15 61.72
CA GLN A 616 25.76 -97.85 61.74
C GLN A 616 26.43 -97.55 60.39
N TYR A 617 27.18 -98.50 59.84
CA TYR A 617 27.81 -98.34 58.53
C TYR A 617 26.78 -98.09 57.41
N SER A 618 25.68 -98.84 57.42
CA SER A 618 24.61 -98.66 56.44
C SER A 618 23.96 -97.28 56.56
N ALA A 619 23.83 -96.77 57.80
CA ALA A 619 23.26 -95.48 58.06
C ALA A 619 24.14 -94.32 57.58
N GLU A 620 25.45 -94.40 57.83
CA GLU A 620 26.44 -93.43 57.35
C GLU A 620 26.57 -93.45 55.82
N SER A 621 26.55 -94.64 55.21
CA SER A 621 26.59 -94.79 53.76
C SER A 621 25.37 -94.15 53.09
N LEU A 622 24.18 -94.29 53.66
CA LEU A 622 22.97 -93.69 53.10
C LEU A 622 23.01 -92.15 53.18
N LEU A 623 23.50 -91.58 54.28
CA LEU A 623 23.67 -90.13 54.39
C LEU A 623 24.64 -89.57 53.34
N THR A 624 25.72 -90.31 53.06
CA THR A 624 26.69 -89.95 52.02
C THR A 624 26.02 -89.88 50.64
N ILE A 625 25.31 -90.93 50.24
CA ILE A 625 24.61 -90.99 48.94
C ILE A 625 23.59 -89.84 48.79
N ILE A 626 22.84 -89.52 49.85
CA ILE A 626 21.84 -88.44 49.81
C ILE A 626 22.51 -87.08 49.65
N ASN A 627 23.64 -86.84 50.31
CA ASN A 627 24.39 -85.60 50.16
C ASN A 627 24.95 -85.46 48.73
N ASP A 628 25.47 -86.54 48.13
CA ASP A 628 25.96 -86.52 46.76
C ASP A 628 24.84 -86.17 45.74
N ILE A 629 23.64 -86.72 45.93
CA ILE A 629 22.46 -86.41 45.08
C ILE A 629 22.04 -84.94 45.22
N LEU A 630 22.09 -84.39 46.43
CA LEU A 630 21.80 -82.97 46.66
C LEU A 630 22.83 -82.07 45.97
N ASP A 631 24.11 -82.39 46.07
CA ASP A 631 25.17 -81.57 45.49
C ASP A 631 25.14 -81.63 43.96
N PHE A 632 24.83 -82.79 43.36
CA PHE A 632 24.57 -82.89 41.92
C PHE A 632 23.39 -82.00 41.49
N SER A 633 22.33 -81.95 42.30
CA SER A 633 21.16 -81.11 42.01
C SER A 633 21.46 -79.62 42.11
N LYS A 634 22.33 -79.21 43.03
CA LYS A 634 22.82 -77.81 43.10
C LYS A 634 23.68 -77.44 41.90
N ILE A 635 24.50 -78.39 41.40
CA ILE A 635 25.32 -78.19 40.19
C ILE A 635 24.43 -78.01 38.95
N GLU A 636 23.42 -78.87 38.74
CA GLU A 636 22.45 -78.73 37.64
C GLU A 636 21.69 -77.40 37.70
N ALA A 637 21.39 -76.91 38.91
CA ALA A 637 20.71 -75.63 39.13
C ALA A 637 21.65 -74.41 39.12
N GLY A 638 22.97 -74.59 38.93
CA GLY A 638 23.96 -73.51 38.94
C GLY A 638 24.17 -72.82 40.29
N LYS A 639 23.85 -73.50 41.41
CA LYS A 639 23.87 -72.96 42.79
C LYS A 639 25.09 -73.40 43.61
N LEU A 640 26.12 -73.97 42.99
CA LEU A 640 27.35 -74.35 43.68
C LEU A 640 28.32 -73.16 43.70
N GLU A 641 28.63 -72.67 44.89
CA GLU A 641 29.56 -71.55 45.10
C GLU A 641 30.95 -72.09 45.41
N PHE A 642 31.96 -71.63 44.67
CA PHE A 642 33.36 -71.97 44.93
C PHE A 642 34.02 -70.86 45.74
N GLU A 643 34.63 -71.22 46.87
CA GLU A 643 35.46 -70.32 47.65
C GLU A 643 36.93 -70.50 47.25
N THR A 644 37.64 -69.39 47.00
CA THR A 644 39.07 -69.42 46.64
C THR A 644 39.86 -68.79 47.78
N ILE A 645 40.68 -69.60 48.45
CA ILE A 645 41.51 -69.17 49.57
C ILE A 645 42.96 -69.61 49.35
N ASP A 646 43.90 -68.77 49.80
CA ASP A 646 45.31 -69.12 49.83
C ASP A 646 45.56 -70.13 50.97
N PHE A 647 46.20 -71.26 50.66
CA PHE A 647 46.51 -72.29 51.65
C PHE A 647 47.89 -72.91 51.42
N ASP A 648 48.50 -73.41 52.50
CA ASP A 648 49.72 -74.20 52.40
C ASP A 648 49.35 -75.67 52.10
N LEU A 649 49.67 -76.12 50.90
CA LEU A 649 49.38 -77.49 50.45
C LEU A 649 50.05 -78.54 51.35
N ARG A 650 51.27 -78.28 51.86
CA ARG A 650 51.96 -79.23 52.73
C ARG A 650 51.20 -79.39 54.03
N THR A 651 50.84 -78.28 54.67
CA THR A 651 50.07 -78.31 55.92
C THR A 651 48.73 -79.01 55.73
N CYS A 652 48.01 -78.72 54.65
CA CYS A 652 46.72 -79.33 54.38
C CYS A 652 46.83 -80.86 54.16
N VAL A 653 47.87 -81.32 53.46
CA VAL A 653 48.15 -82.76 53.30
C VAL A 653 48.55 -83.39 54.64
N GLU A 654 49.42 -82.75 55.41
CA GLU A 654 49.87 -83.23 56.73
C GLU A 654 48.68 -83.39 57.69
N GLU A 655 47.80 -82.38 57.79
CA GLU A 655 46.58 -82.42 58.60
C GLU A 655 45.63 -83.56 58.18
N VAL A 656 45.43 -83.77 56.88
CA VAL A 656 44.61 -84.89 56.38
C VAL A 656 45.26 -86.23 56.72
N THR A 657 46.58 -86.35 56.55
CA THR A 657 47.29 -87.60 56.87
C THR A 657 47.28 -87.92 58.35
N GLU A 658 47.41 -86.92 59.23
CA GLU A 658 47.31 -87.09 60.69
C GLU A 658 45.89 -87.51 61.09
N LEU A 659 44.86 -86.90 60.49
CA LEU A 659 43.47 -87.27 60.76
C LEU A 659 43.15 -88.70 60.30
N MET A 660 43.77 -89.16 59.21
CA MET A 660 43.61 -90.52 58.68
C MET A 660 44.54 -91.55 59.34
N SER A 661 45.61 -91.14 60.03
CA SER A 661 46.60 -92.07 60.58
C SER A 661 45.98 -93.02 61.59
N VAL A 662 45.03 -92.54 62.40
CA VAL A 662 44.30 -93.37 63.39
C VAL A 662 43.54 -94.51 62.70
N LYS A 663 42.83 -94.21 61.60
CA LYS A 663 42.10 -95.23 60.83
C LYS A 663 43.03 -96.14 60.03
N ALA A 664 44.20 -95.65 59.61
CA ALA A 664 45.22 -96.45 58.94
C ALA A 664 45.86 -97.45 59.92
N ASP A 665 46.19 -96.99 61.13
CA ASP A 665 46.71 -97.83 62.22
C ASP A 665 45.69 -98.92 62.63
N GLU A 666 44.40 -98.57 62.75
CA GLU A 666 43.32 -99.55 63.00
C GLU A 666 43.22 -100.64 61.92
N LYS A 667 43.63 -100.32 60.69
CA LYS A 667 43.67 -101.24 59.54
C LYS A 667 45.06 -101.82 59.27
N ALA A 668 46.06 -101.49 60.09
CA ALA A 668 47.45 -101.88 59.96
C ALA A 668 48.08 -101.54 58.59
N ILE A 669 47.79 -100.34 58.06
CA ILE A 669 48.32 -99.80 56.77
C ILE A 669 49.38 -98.75 57.03
#